data_AF-A0A167VWP4-F1
#
_entry.id   AF-A0A167VWP4-F1
#
_cell.length_a   1.000
_cell.length_b   1.000
_cell.length_c   1.000
_cell.angle_alpha   90.00
_cell.angle_beta   90.00
_cell.angle_gamma   90.00
#
_symmetry.space_group_name_H-M   'P 1'
#
loop_
_entity.id
_entity.type
_entity.pdbx_description
1 polymer ?
#
loop_
_entity_poly.entity_id
_entity_poly.type
_entity_poly.pdbx_seq_one_letter_code
_entity_poly.pdbx_strand_id
1 'polypeptide(L)'
;MRQRKLYDFLAILIFTSCTIEAARTFTIKLLAQTTSPDLYALPAERKTLTEIFGEQVTPDKFMTQQACFCPIVICNKKEVRIPSLDRQCLPYLEQKVRGKGAYGTVYQVKIAKGHFYDSDIRGTNQQPKEMARKDYQSTEDMEQGILKKILACDRTCPNIVDIYGSLSIGTNYSIFMPLAICDLSAHMKEDNRTRPYTTAEKADIIHCARGLARGLEFLHNGMRTAEGDRIVCYHMDLKPSNILVFLENVGDKQGFVWKISDFGMSRLKLKSRREETDFDSWFVRFQQPRDVSASATYNRRGDGGTYLGPESLSPHRAMRTANDIWSLGCVLSIVFAYLEEGSSGVERYRERRRKHRASDGDRFFVTNSLFSRPRIHPEVTEWHEKLIKKARKRSSKEGEALRSMLDYLEREVLQPDQLKRCKADQLEEKLLDTHRKYKELENEGGLSLPEEESGLGSRLRRKRIDVLIGKKPATDRSVERWYLREPEPFKGCEISPDGTVIAFWTDTKISLYTSQSLEQEEVDILLPPEELSKHGDRISLPTLPEIKKVALAPGGQRLACVVSDKDEDQNPGSLYIGSIHSPYDWQLGNKLDWPAADVVQLSFSTDEDLHMVFRPQRSGPNRKHEIPVIHVSLRTNQLCPLIIEPQGFESSSTVGLFTTFAPLSQKPHVCVLVTREKQLHIQSLAQLDKTAAIQADIKNYRVLKLMMGKDDEKIFAVGRRAAHHKMLLLEVDMPLPQETKISVTELAEIPGLAYSDDFAERVVHGESESVVILAALMGANQCGIYKITVPSSRSGTSAAA
;
A
#
# COMPACT_ATOMS: atom_id res chain seq x y z
N MET A 1 12.05 18.17 -31.41
CA MET A 1 11.98 17.34 -30.18
C MET A 1 11.09 17.97 -29.10
N ARG A 2 11.52 19.01 -28.36
CA ARG A 2 10.78 19.55 -27.19
C ARG A 2 9.39 20.12 -27.47
N GLN A 3 9.26 20.99 -28.48
CA GLN A 3 7.97 21.57 -28.86
C GLN A 3 6.96 20.53 -29.33
N ARG A 4 7.44 19.38 -29.85
CA ARG A 4 6.62 18.29 -30.40
C ARG A 4 6.48 17.10 -29.46
N LYS A 5 7.00 17.16 -28.23
CA LYS A 5 6.95 16.09 -27.21
C LYS A 5 7.41 14.70 -27.70
N LEU A 6 8.37 14.64 -28.63
CA LEU A 6 8.85 13.38 -29.22
C LEU A 6 9.89 12.63 -28.37
N TYR A 7 10.21 13.11 -27.17
CA TYR A 7 11.23 12.50 -26.31
C TYR A 7 10.82 11.12 -25.82
N ASP A 8 9.57 10.97 -25.38
CA ASP A 8 9.07 9.68 -24.88
C ASP A 8 8.99 8.66 -26.02
N PHE A 9 8.63 9.11 -27.23
CA PHE A 9 8.64 8.27 -28.43
C PHE A 9 10.05 7.74 -28.76
N LEU A 10 11.07 8.61 -28.70
CA LEU A 10 12.47 8.19 -28.90
C LEU A 10 12.95 7.28 -27.76
N ALA A 11 12.58 7.59 -26.51
CA ALA A 11 12.94 6.78 -25.35
C ALA A 11 12.39 5.35 -25.46
N ILE A 12 11.15 5.19 -25.94
CA ILE A 12 10.58 3.86 -26.21
C ILE A 12 11.43 3.10 -27.25
N LEU A 13 11.78 3.74 -28.38
CA LEU A 13 12.62 3.10 -29.41
C LEU A 13 13.96 2.61 -28.85
N ILE A 14 14.62 3.44 -28.02
CA ILE A 14 15.88 3.09 -27.37
C ILE A 14 15.66 1.93 -26.38
N PHE A 15 14.64 2.03 -25.53
CA PHE A 15 14.32 1.02 -24.52
C PHE A 15 13.98 -0.34 -25.13
N THR A 16 13.35 -0.36 -26.31
CA THR A 16 13.02 -1.59 -27.05
C THR A 16 14.20 -2.20 -27.83
N SER A 17 15.38 -1.61 -27.75
CA SER A 17 16.56 -2.00 -28.54
C SER A 17 16.23 -2.13 -30.03
N CYS A 18 15.49 -1.14 -30.57
CA CYS A 18 15.14 -1.10 -31.98
C CYS A 18 16.39 -0.93 -32.86
N THR A 19 16.29 -1.36 -34.13
CA THR A 19 17.44 -1.32 -35.04
C THR A 19 17.83 0.11 -35.41
N ILE A 20 19.06 0.29 -35.89
CA ILE A 20 19.55 1.59 -36.37
C ILE A 20 18.67 2.12 -37.51
N GLU A 21 18.09 1.24 -38.34
CA GLU A 21 17.16 1.60 -39.41
C GLU A 21 15.85 2.20 -38.85
N ALA A 22 15.34 1.67 -37.73
CA ALA A 22 14.18 2.25 -37.05
C ALA A 22 14.50 3.65 -36.48
N ALA A 23 15.69 3.83 -35.87
CA ALA A 23 16.13 5.15 -35.40
C ALA A 23 16.33 6.16 -36.54
N ARG A 24 16.87 5.72 -37.69
CA ARG A 24 16.97 6.53 -38.92
C ARG A 24 15.59 6.88 -39.46
N THR A 25 14.67 5.93 -39.48
CA THR A 25 13.28 6.14 -39.92
C THR A 25 12.56 7.13 -39.03
N PHE A 26 12.72 7.03 -37.71
CA PHE A 26 12.22 8.04 -36.76
C PHE A 26 12.77 9.43 -37.08
N THR A 27 14.09 9.52 -37.33
CA THR A 27 14.73 10.79 -37.63
C THR A 27 14.21 11.41 -38.92
N ILE A 28 14.09 10.62 -39.99
CA ILE A 28 13.67 11.09 -41.31
C ILE A 28 12.16 11.41 -41.33
N LYS A 29 11.31 10.52 -40.81
CA LYS A 29 9.85 10.63 -40.93
C LYS A 29 9.17 11.40 -39.80
N LEU A 30 9.73 11.42 -38.59
CA LEU A 30 9.15 12.15 -37.46
C LEU A 30 9.91 13.41 -37.11
N LEU A 31 11.24 13.34 -37.01
CA LEU A 31 12.02 14.47 -36.53
C LEU A 31 12.24 15.52 -37.62
N ALA A 32 12.59 15.10 -38.84
CA ALA A 32 12.91 16.01 -39.94
C ALA A 32 11.66 16.53 -40.70
N GLN A 33 10.57 15.75 -40.78
CA GLN A 33 9.34 16.17 -41.46
C GLN A 33 8.41 16.99 -40.55
N THR A 34 7.75 18.00 -41.12
CA THR A 34 6.71 18.85 -40.48
C THR A 34 5.31 18.30 -40.75
N THR A 35 5.11 17.02 -40.48
CA THR A 35 3.81 16.35 -40.63
C THR A 35 2.90 16.65 -39.43
N SER A 36 1.59 16.44 -39.62
CA SER A 36 0.53 16.83 -38.66
C SER A 36 0.80 16.31 -37.22
N PRO A 37 0.57 17.12 -36.17
CA PRO A 37 0.86 16.77 -34.77
C PRO A 37 0.23 15.46 -34.28
N ASP A 38 -0.92 15.07 -34.84
CA ASP A 38 -1.73 13.95 -34.35
C ASP A 38 -1.16 12.56 -34.68
N LEU A 39 -0.22 12.46 -35.63
CA LEU A 39 0.44 11.20 -36.00
C LEU A 39 1.38 10.66 -34.91
N TYR A 40 1.70 11.47 -33.90
CA TYR A 40 2.77 11.20 -32.93
C TYR A 40 2.31 11.26 -31.47
N ALA A 41 1.00 11.26 -31.25
CA ALA A 41 0.42 11.21 -29.92
C ALA A 41 0.62 9.82 -29.30
N LEU A 42 1.17 9.80 -28.09
CA LEU A 42 1.20 8.61 -27.26
C LEU A 42 -0.07 8.54 -26.40
N PRO A 43 -0.66 7.35 -26.19
CA PRO A 43 -0.22 6.04 -26.69
C PRO A 43 -0.49 5.86 -28.18
N ALA A 44 0.47 5.32 -28.91
CA ALA A 44 0.38 5.14 -30.36
C ALA A 44 -0.45 3.91 -30.74
N GLU A 45 -1.16 4.01 -31.87
CA GLU A 45 -1.86 2.87 -32.46
C GLU A 45 -0.93 2.03 -33.33
N ARG A 46 -1.17 0.72 -33.38
CA ARG A 46 -0.40 -0.20 -34.22
C ARG A 46 -0.38 0.24 -35.68
N LYS A 47 -1.53 0.68 -36.21
CA LYS A 47 -1.65 1.17 -37.59
C LYS A 47 -0.68 2.32 -37.87
N THR A 48 -0.66 3.32 -36.99
CA THR A 48 0.24 4.48 -37.06
C THR A 48 1.72 4.05 -37.01
N LEU A 49 2.07 3.13 -36.11
CA LEU A 49 3.43 2.62 -36.00
C LEU A 49 3.86 1.85 -37.25
N THR A 50 2.96 1.07 -37.86
CA THR A 50 3.21 0.36 -39.12
C THR A 50 3.39 1.32 -40.29
N GLU A 51 2.62 2.41 -40.38
CA GLU A 51 2.79 3.46 -41.40
C GLU A 51 4.17 4.14 -41.29
N ILE A 52 4.65 4.34 -40.05
CA ILE A 52 5.96 4.94 -39.79
C ILE A 52 7.09 3.95 -40.09
N PHE A 53 7.10 2.80 -39.42
CA PHE A 53 8.27 1.90 -39.36
C PHE A 53 8.23 0.73 -40.35
N GLY A 54 7.10 0.47 -41.00
CA GLY A 54 6.96 -0.68 -41.89
C GLY A 54 6.80 -2.00 -41.12
N GLU A 55 7.72 -2.95 -41.36
CA GLU A 55 7.61 -4.35 -40.93
C GLU A 55 7.23 -4.58 -39.46
N GLN A 56 6.51 -5.69 -39.22
CA GLN A 56 5.78 -5.97 -37.97
C GLN A 56 6.61 -5.95 -36.68
N VAL A 57 7.91 -6.26 -36.75
CA VAL A 57 8.74 -6.47 -35.54
C VAL A 57 8.93 -5.18 -34.73
N THR A 58 9.18 -4.05 -35.38
CA THR A 58 9.43 -2.77 -34.69
C THR A 58 8.17 -2.20 -34.04
N PRO A 59 7.02 -2.10 -34.74
CA PRO A 59 5.73 -1.75 -34.14
C PRO A 59 5.36 -2.65 -32.96
N ASP A 60 5.58 -3.96 -33.04
CA ASP A 60 5.20 -4.89 -31.96
C ASP A 60 6.08 -4.74 -30.71
N LYS A 61 7.39 -4.56 -30.90
CA LYS A 61 8.31 -4.22 -29.80
C LYS A 61 7.93 -2.89 -29.14
N PHE A 62 7.65 -1.86 -29.95
CA PHE A 62 7.22 -0.55 -29.47
C PHE A 62 5.92 -0.65 -28.67
N MET A 63 4.91 -1.35 -29.21
CA MET A 63 3.62 -1.55 -28.56
C MET A 63 3.75 -2.23 -27.20
N THR A 64 4.68 -3.18 -27.07
CA THR A 64 4.91 -3.94 -25.83
C THR A 64 5.51 -3.07 -24.72
N GLN A 65 6.30 -2.04 -25.06
CA GLN A 65 7.01 -1.21 -24.08
C GLN A 65 6.46 0.20 -23.91
N GLN A 66 5.57 0.69 -24.80
CA GLN A 66 5.06 2.05 -24.72
C GLN A 66 4.35 2.36 -23.40
N ALA A 67 3.72 1.37 -22.77
CA ALA A 67 3.02 1.53 -21.51
C ALA A 67 3.93 2.08 -20.40
N CYS A 68 5.22 1.73 -20.40
CA CYS A 68 6.22 2.23 -19.44
C CYS A 68 6.41 3.76 -19.51
N PHE A 69 6.07 4.37 -20.64
CA PHE A 69 6.26 5.79 -20.92
C PHE A 69 4.93 6.55 -21.09
N CYS A 70 3.80 5.86 -20.95
CA CYS A 70 2.46 6.44 -21.12
C CYS A 70 1.65 6.35 -19.81
N PRO A 71 2.06 7.04 -18.74
CA PRO A 71 1.29 7.12 -17.51
C PRO A 71 -0.03 7.88 -17.72
N ILE A 72 -1.10 7.35 -17.14
CA ILE A 72 -2.44 7.93 -17.22
C ILE A 72 -2.47 9.29 -16.50
N VAL A 73 -3.15 10.27 -17.09
CA VAL A 73 -3.43 11.55 -16.43
C VAL A 73 -4.85 11.52 -15.87
N ILE A 74 -4.98 11.62 -14.55
CA ILE A 74 -6.27 11.77 -13.87
C ILE A 74 -6.76 13.21 -14.07
N CYS A 75 -8.00 13.40 -14.49
CA CYS A 75 -8.56 14.73 -14.77
C CYS A 75 -9.56 15.14 -13.69
N ASN A 76 -9.37 16.34 -13.14
CA ASN A 76 -10.26 16.92 -12.13
C ASN A 76 -11.70 16.96 -12.67
N LYS A 77 -12.66 16.48 -11.88
CA LYS A 77 -14.11 16.43 -12.19
C LYS A 77 -14.48 15.67 -13.47
N LYS A 78 -13.58 14.86 -14.02
CA LYS A 78 -13.83 14.13 -15.27
C LYS A 78 -13.61 12.63 -15.11
N GLU A 79 -14.29 11.89 -15.98
CA GLU A 79 -14.07 10.45 -16.14
C GLU A 79 -13.00 10.22 -17.21
N VAL A 80 -11.96 9.48 -16.86
CA VAL A 80 -10.94 9.00 -17.78
C VAL A 80 -11.26 7.54 -18.10
N ARG A 81 -11.47 7.21 -19.37
CA ARG A 81 -11.79 5.85 -19.80
C ARG A 81 -10.67 5.27 -20.64
N ILE A 82 -10.24 4.07 -20.28
CA ILE A 82 -9.15 3.36 -20.93
C ILE A 82 -9.58 1.90 -21.11
N PRO A 83 -9.39 1.31 -22.30
CA PRO A 83 -9.83 -0.06 -22.54
C PRO A 83 -9.00 -1.10 -21.75
N SER A 84 -7.68 -0.93 -21.68
CA SER A 84 -6.76 -1.84 -20.97
C SER A 84 -5.45 -1.13 -20.60
N LEU A 85 -4.64 -1.77 -19.76
CA LEU A 85 -3.31 -1.29 -19.38
C LEU A 85 -2.19 -1.72 -20.36
N ASP A 86 -2.54 -2.29 -21.50
CA ASP A 86 -1.54 -2.79 -22.47
C ASP A 86 -0.74 -1.65 -23.11
N ARG A 87 -1.30 -0.43 -23.15
CA ARG A 87 -0.69 0.74 -23.81
C ARG A 87 -0.35 1.88 -22.84
N GLN A 88 -0.78 1.78 -21.58
CA GLN A 88 -0.66 2.84 -20.59
C GLN A 88 -0.40 2.24 -19.21
N CYS A 89 0.35 2.97 -18.38
CA CYS A 89 0.58 2.56 -17.00
C CYS A 89 -0.14 3.48 -16.01
N LEU A 90 -0.31 2.99 -14.78
CA LEU A 90 -0.93 3.77 -13.72
C LEU A 90 0.06 4.80 -13.16
N PRO A 91 -0.37 6.05 -12.87
CA PRO A 91 0.51 7.12 -12.44
C PRO A 91 0.84 7.06 -10.94
N TYR A 92 0.91 5.85 -10.36
CA TYR A 92 1.02 5.65 -8.92
C TYR A 92 2.47 5.42 -8.53
N LEU A 93 3.04 6.31 -7.71
CA LEU A 93 4.34 6.13 -7.09
C LEU A 93 4.25 5.17 -5.89
N GLU A 94 3.13 5.22 -5.17
CA GLU A 94 2.83 4.37 -4.02
C GLU A 94 1.34 4.03 -4.02
N GLN A 95 0.99 2.83 -3.57
CA GLN A 95 -0.38 2.47 -3.21
C GLN A 95 -0.42 1.66 -1.91
N LYS A 96 -1.34 2.02 -0.99
CA LYS A 96 -1.52 1.38 0.31
C LYS A 96 -3.00 1.13 0.55
N VAL A 97 -3.38 -0.10 0.90
CA VAL A 97 -4.79 -0.40 1.26
C VAL A 97 -5.12 0.33 2.57
N ARG A 98 -6.21 1.10 2.57
CA ARG A 98 -6.70 1.82 3.76
C ARG A 98 -7.90 1.14 4.40
N GLY A 99 -8.74 0.48 3.61
CA GLY A 99 -9.87 -0.27 4.14
C GLY A 99 -10.62 -1.02 3.05
N LYS A 100 -11.40 -2.03 3.45
CA LYS A 100 -12.31 -2.78 2.58
C LYS A 100 -13.71 -2.68 3.14
N GLY A 101 -14.63 -2.13 2.36
CA GLY A 101 -16.05 -2.01 2.69
C GLY A 101 -16.90 -2.98 1.87
N ALA A 102 -18.22 -2.94 2.08
CA ALA A 102 -19.18 -3.74 1.33
C ALA A 102 -19.25 -3.36 -0.17
N TYR A 103 -18.89 -2.12 -0.50
CA TYR A 103 -19.03 -1.53 -1.84
C TYR A 103 -17.69 -1.28 -2.54
N GLY A 104 -16.58 -1.82 -2.02
CA GLY A 104 -15.27 -1.64 -2.64
C GLY A 104 -14.09 -1.60 -1.68
N THR A 105 -12.91 -1.47 -2.25
CA THR A 105 -11.64 -1.32 -1.51
C THR A 105 -11.12 0.09 -1.68
N VAL A 106 -10.72 0.73 -0.57
CA VAL A 106 -10.15 2.07 -0.57
C VAL A 106 -8.64 1.97 -0.40
N TYR A 107 -7.92 2.66 -1.28
CA TYR A 107 -6.47 2.78 -1.30
C TYR A 107 -6.07 4.23 -1.04
N GLN A 108 -4.99 4.45 -0.32
CA GLN A 108 -4.21 5.68 -0.45
C GLN A 108 -3.28 5.49 -1.66
N VAL A 109 -3.33 6.44 -2.58
CA VAL A 109 -2.46 6.47 -3.77
C VAL A 109 -1.69 7.77 -3.81
N LYS A 110 -0.43 7.69 -4.23
CA LYS A 110 0.44 8.84 -4.46
C LYS A 110 0.61 9.04 -5.96
N ILE A 111 -0.09 10.02 -6.52
CA ILE A 111 -0.07 10.32 -7.95
C ILE A 111 1.22 11.07 -8.29
N ALA A 112 1.93 10.62 -9.32
CA ALA A 112 3.17 11.24 -9.78
C ALA A 112 2.96 12.71 -10.22
N LYS A 113 4.02 13.52 -10.13
CA LYS A 113 4.05 14.90 -10.68
C LYS A 113 3.59 14.88 -12.15
N GLY A 114 2.75 15.83 -12.55
CA GLY A 114 2.28 15.97 -13.92
C GLY A 114 1.07 15.10 -14.31
N HIS A 115 0.60 14.20 -13.43
CA HIS A 115 -0.41 13.18 -13.75
C HIS A 115 -1.77 13.37 -13.07
N PHE A 116 -1.97 14.55 -12.48
CA PHE A 116 -3.28 15.06 -12.09
C PHE A 116 -3.49 16.40 -12.76
N TYR A 117 -4.40 16.47 -13.74
CA TYR A 117 -4.75 17.69 -14.46
C TYR A 117 -5.99 18.33 -13.86
N ASP A 118 -5.93 19.62 -13.61
CA ASP A 118 -7.04 20.41 -13.09
C ASP A 118 -7.43 21.49 -14.11
N SER A 119 -8.66 21.43 -14.60
CA SER A 119 -9.17 22.35 -15.61
C SER A 119 -9.32 23.77 -15.10
N ASP A 120 -9.56 23.94 -13.80
CA ASP A 120 -9.88 25.24 -13.21
C ASP A 120 -8.63 26.13 -13.15
N ILE A 121 -7.48 25.50 -12.87
CA ILE A 121 -6.15 26.15 -12.88
C ILE A 121 -5.37 25.90 -14.17
N ARG A 122 -5.97 25.22 -15.16
CA ARG A 122 -5.36 24.83 -16.45
C ARG A 122 -3.95 24.27 -16.31
N GLY A 123 -3.75 23.37 -15.36
CA GLY A 123 -2.42 22.92 -14.98
C GLY A 123 -2.41 21.52 -14.40
N THR A 124 -1.21 20.95 -14.30
CA THR A 124 -0.97 19.68 -13.62
C THR A 124 -0.33 19.87 -12.26
N ASN A 125 -0.45 18.86 -11.40
CA ASN A 125 0.20 18.85 -10.10
C ASN A 125 1.73 18.98 -10.23
N GLN A 126 2.31 19.96 -9.55
CA GLN A 126 3.76 20.23 -9.58
C GLN A 126 4.57 19.32 -8.67
N GLN A 127 3.92 18.68 -7.70
CA GLN A 127 4.50 17.71 -6.77
C GLN A 127 3.63 16.45 -6.73
N PRO A 128 4.16 15.30 -6.27
CA PRO A 128 3.35 14.13 -6.04
C PRO A 128 2.12 14.44 -5.17
N LYS A 129 0.94 13.99 -5.59
CA LYS A 129 -0.34 14.33 -4.93
C LYS A 129 -0.94 13.09 -4.30
N GLU A 130 -1.17 13.12 -3.00
CA GLU A 130 -1.84 12.04 -2.29
C GLU A 130 -3.36 12.14 -2.44
N MET A 131 -4.00 10.99 -2.66
CA MET A 131 -5.44 10.87 -2.84
C MET A 131 -5.95 9.56 -2.24
N ALA A 132 -7.24 9.52 -1.92
CA ALA A 132 -7.96 8.27 -1.72
C ALA A 132 -8.49 7.77 -3.07
N ARG A 133 -8.30 6.49 -3.38
CA ARG A 133 -8.87 5.79 -4.54
C ARG A 133 -9.82 4.70 -4.04
N LYS A 134 -11.10 4.77 -4.37
CA LYS A 134 -12.08 3.69 -4.09
C LYS A 134 -12.29 2.88 -5.37
N ASP A 135 -12.01 1.58 -5.30
CA ASP A 135 -12.20 0.63 -6.40
C ASP A 135 -13.50 -0.16 -6.19
N TYR A 136 -14.30 -0.22 -7.25
CA TYR A 136 -15.61 -0.87 -7.28
C TYR A 136 -15.49 -2.30 -7.82
N GLN A 137 -16.30 -3.22 -7.29
CA GLN A 137 -16.23 -4.64 -7.64
C GLN A 137 -17.13 -5.03 -8.82
N SER A 138 -18.06 -4.16 -9.28
CA SER A 138 -18.93 -4.43 -10.44
C SER A 138 -19.13 -3.20 -11.33
N THR A 139 -19.22 -3.39 -12.65
CA THR A 139 -19.57 -2.34 -13.62
C THR A 139 -21.04 -1.92 -13.57
N GLU A 140 -21.90 -2.73 -12.95
CA GLU A 140 -23.33 -2.41 -12.78
C GLU A 140 -23.61 -1.58 -11.52
N ASP A 141 -22.56 -1.11 -10.84
CA ASP A 141 -22.69 -0.39 -9.58
C ASP A 141 -23.43 0.96 -9.78
N MET A 142 -24.66 1.01 -9.24
CA MET A 142 -25.56 2.18 -9.19
C MET A 142 -24.88 3.48 -8.74
N GLU A 143 -23.78 3.37 -7.98
CA GLU A 143 -22.99 4.52 -7.51
C GLU A 143 -22.44 5.32 -8.70
N GLN A 144 -21.98 4.68 -9.80
CA GLN A 144 -21.35 5.37 -10.93
C GLN A 144 -22.24 6.47 -11.53
N GLY A 145 -23.53 6.19 -11.72
CA GLY A 145 -24.48 7.16 -12.29
C GLY A 145 -24.86 8.27 -11.31
N ILE A 146 -24.87 7.98 -10.01
CA ILE A 146 -25.10 8.98 -8.95
C ILE A 146 -23.92 9.93 -8.85
N LEU A 147 -22.70 9.38 -8.83
CA LEU A 147 -21.47 10.12 -8.72
C LEU A 147 -21.22 11.00 -9.94
N LYS A 148 -21.57 10.56 -11.16
CA LYS A 148 -21.57 11.41 -12.36
C LYS A 148 -22.47 12.63 -12.21
N LYS A 149 -23.63 12.47 -11.58
CA LYS A 149 -24.57 13.59 -11.33
C LYS A 149 -24.12 14.49 -10.18
N ILE A 150 -23.50 13.94 -9.14
CA ILE A 150 -22.87 14.72 -8.06
C ILE A 150 -21.68 15.51 -8.64
N LEU A 151 -20.86 14.88 -9.49
CA LEU A 151 -19.76 15.51 -10.22
C LEU A 151 -20.23 16.64 -11.15
N ALA A 152 -21.40 16.49 -11.74
CA ALA A 152 -22.00 17.48 -12.64
C ALA A 152 -22.81 18.57 -11.90
N CYS A 153 -22.87 18.54 -10.56
CA CYS A 153 -23.52 19.62 -9.82
C CYS A 153 -22.69 20.91 -9.94
N ASP A 154 -23.38 22.01 -10.18
CA ASP A 154 -22.83 23.36 -10.31
C ASP A 154 -22.27 23.93 -9.00
N ARG A 155 -22.76 23.43 -7.87
CA ARG A 155 -22.40 23.87 -6.53
C ARG A 155 -21.67 22.78 -5.76
N THR A 156 -20.70 23.19 -4.97
CA THR A 156 -20.01 22.31 -4.00
C THR A 156 -20.39 22.69 -2.57
N CYS A 157 -20.26 21.73 -1.66
CA CYS A 157 -20.45 21.97 -0.23
C CYS A 157 -19.21 21.51 0.54
N PRO A 158 -18.63 22.36 1.42
CA PRO A 158 -17.44 21.99 2.20
C PRO A 158 -17.61 20.74 3.07
N ASN A 159 -18.85 20.37 3.41
CA ASN A 159 -19.17 19.21 4.26
C ASN A 159 -19.61 17.97 3.48
N ILE A 160 -19.41 17.96 2.17
CA ILE A 160 -19.54 16.77 1.33
C ILE A 160 -18.15 16.45 0.79
N VAL A 161 -17.76 15.17 0.80
CA VAL A 161 -16.46 14.76 0.28
C VAL A 161 -16.39 15.10 -1.20
N ASP A 162 -15.32 15.79 -1.57
CA ASP A 162 -15.11 16.18 -2.95
C ASP A 162 -14.67 14.99 -3.80
N ILE A 163 -15.08 14.97 -5.05
CA ILE A 163 -14.66 13.95 -6.01
C ILE A 163 -13.69 14.60 -6.98
N TYR A 164 -12.44 14.16 -6.97
CA TYR A 164 -11.43 14.62 -7.92
C TYR A 164 -11.63 14.04 -9.31
N GLY A 165 -12.21 12.85 -9.46
CA GLY A 165 -12.49 12.30 -10.78
C GLY A 165 -12.64 10.79 -10.71
N SER A 166 -12.78 10.17 -11.88
CA SER A 166 -12.89 8.73 -11.98
C SER A 166 -12.04 8.15 -13.11
N LEU A 167 -11.66 6.89 -12.94
CA LEU A 167 -10.89 6.12 -13.90
C LEU A 167 -11.63 4.81 -14.18
N SER A 168 -11.90 4.54 -15.44
CA SER A 168 -12.46 3.27 -15.91
C SER A 168 -11.41 2.54 -16.73
N ILE A 169 -11.06 1.32 -16.32
CA ILE A 169 -10.10 0.44 -17.00
C ILE A 169 -10.81 -0.86 -17.35
N GLY A 170 -11.21 -1.04 -18.60
CA GLY A 170 -12.05 -2.18 -18.99
C GLY A 170 -13.34 -2.22 -18.15
N THR A 171 -13.48 -3.24 -17.31
CA THR A 171 -14.60 -3.39 -16.36
C THR A 171 -14.34 -2.81 -14.97
N ASN A 172 -13.11 -2.38 -14.68
CA ASN A 172 -12.80 -1.80 -13.37
C ASN A 172 -13.17 -0.32 -13.35
N TYR A 173 -13.79 0.13 -12.26
CA TYR A 173 -14.11 1.54 -12.03
C TYR A 173 -13.50 2.00 -10.70
N SER A 174 -12.84 3.15 -10.73
CA SER A 174 -12.17 3.76 -9.58
C SER A 174 -12.54 5.23 -9.45
N ILE A 175 -12.64 5.72 -8.21
CA ILE A 175 -12.90 7.12 -7.91
C ILE A 175 -11.81 7.70 -7.03
N PHE A 176 -11.39 8.91 -7.37
CA PHE A 176 -10.37 9.65 -6.65
C PHE A 176 -11.00 10.76 -5.82
N MET A 177 -10.58 10.86 -4.56
CA MET A 177 -11.08 11.81 -3.58
C MET A 177 -9.92 12.39 -2.76
N PRO A 178 -10.10 13.52 -2.06
CA PRO A 178 -9.18 13.98 -1.04
C PRO A 178 -8.91 12.89 0.00
N LEU A 179 -7.65 12.74 0.42
CA LEU A 179 -7.28 11.81 1.48
C LEU A 179 -7.69 12.37 2.84
N ALA A 180 -8.58 11.68 3.54
CA ALA A 180 -8.97 12.01 4.91
C ALA A 180 -7.95 11.51 5.93
N ILE A 181 -7.95 12.09 7.13
CA ILE A 181 -7.12 11.58 8.25
C ILE A 181 -7.67 10.22 8.71
N CYS A 182 -8.98 10.16 8.95
CA CYS A 182 -9.71 8.97 9.35
C CYS A 182 -11.23 9.21 9.19
N ASP A 183 -12.04 8.18 9.44
CA ASP A 183 -13.48 8.33 9.63
C ASP A 183 -13.84 8.69 11.09
N LEU A 184 -15.08 9.17 11.31
CA LEU A 184 -15.53 9.63 12.63
C LEU A 184 -15.62 8.48 13.66
N SER A 185 -15.87 7.24 13.23
CA SER A 185 -15.85 6.07 14.13
C SER A 185 -14.44 5.84 14.67
N ALA A 186 -13.44 5.82 13.77
CA ALA A 186 -12.04 5.72 14.16
C ALA A 186 -11.59 6.90 15.02
N HIS A 187 -12.01 8.12 14.67
CA HIS A 187 -11.71 9.34 15.43
C HIS A 187 -12.16 9.26 16.90
N MET A 188 -13.34 8.65 17.15
CA MET A 188 -13.91 8.52 18.49
C MET A 188 -13.41 7.28 19.27
N LYS A 189 -12.82 6.29 18.58
CA LYS A 189 -12.32 5.03 19.19
C LYS A 189 -10.87 5.08 19.65
N GLU A 190 -10.07 6.00 19.13
CA GLU A 190 -8.63 6.02 19.38
C GLU A 190 -8.31 6.29 20.88
N ASP A 191 -7.95 5.23 21.61
CA ASP A 191 -7.76 5.24 23.08
C ASP A 191 -6.69 6.24 23.60
N ASN A 192 -5.81 6.71 22.71
CA ASN A 192 -4.77 7.69 23.06
C ASN A 192 -5.26 9.15 23.00
N ARG A 193 -6.49 9.41 22.53
CA ARG A 193 -7.09 10.74 22.61
C ARG A 193 -7.80 10.91 23.95
N THR A 194 -7.26 11.78 24.78
CA THR A 194 -7.96 12.31 25.95
C THR A 194 -9.30 12.89 25.48
N ARG A 195 -10.40 12.51 26.15
CA ARG A 195 -11.73 13.11 25.94
C ARG A 195 -11.63 14.63 25.76
N PRO A 196 -12.49 15.27 24.93
CA PRO A 196 -12.56 16.72 24.87
C PRO A 196 -12.74 17.27 26.29
N TYR A 197 -11.74 17.96 26.80
CA TYR A 197 -11.70 18.39 28.20
C TYR A 197 -12.17 19.83 28.32
N THR A 198 -11.80 20.67 27.35
CA THR A 198 -12.11 22.09 27.37
C THR A 198 -13.42 22.40 26.65
N THR A 199 -14.09 23.47 27.08
CA THR A 199 -15.29 23.98 26.41
C THR A 199 -15.01 24.36 24.95
N ALA A 200 -13.79 24.86 24.66
CA ALA A 200 -13.34 25.19 23.30
C ALA A 200 -13.28 23.95 22.39
N GLU A 201 -12.69 22.84 22.87
CA GLU A 201 -12.65 21.58 22.10
C GLU A 201 -14.06 21.03 21.84
N LYS A 202 -14.96 21.15 22.82
CA LYS A 202 -16.38 20.78 22.63
C LYS A 202 -17.05 21.68 21.60
N ALA A 203 -16.81 22.98 21.64
CA ALA A 203 -17.32 23.93 20.64
C ALA A 203 -16.84 23.56 19.23
N ASP A 204 -15.54 23.29 19.05
CA ASP A 204 -14.96 22.88 17.77
C ASP A 204 -15.65 21.62 17.19
N ILE A 205 -15.91 20.61 18.02
CA ILE A 205 -16.61 19.39 17.60
C ILE A 205 -18.07 19.67 17.25
N ILE A 206 -18.77 20.49 18.05
CA ILE A 206 -20.16 20.89 17.75
C ILE A 206 -20.22 21.68 16.44
N HIS A 207 -19.20 22.49 16.15
CA HIS A 207 -19.06 23.18 14.87
C HIS A 207 -18.89 22.19 13.70
N CYS A 208 -18.06 21.17 13.87
CA CYS A 208 -17.91 20.10 12.87
C CYS A 208 -19.23 19.35 12.64
N ALA A 209 -19.96 19.05 13.73
CA ALA A 209 -21.26 18.39 13.69
C ALA A 209 -22.33 19.24 12.99
N ARG A 210 -22.34 20.56 13.22
CA ARG A 210 -23.17 21.52 12.45
C ARG A 210 -22.88 21.40 10.95
N GLY A 211 -21.61 21.26 10.58
CA GLY A 211 -21.20 21.02 9.20
C GLY A 211 -21.91 19.83 8.54
N LEU A 212 -22.17 18.75 9.27
CA LEU A 212 -22.90 17.60 8.74
C LEU A 212 -24.36 17.93 8.42
N ALA A 213 -25.04 18.70 9.28
CA ALA A 213 -26.40 19.15 9.02
C ALA A 213 -26.46 20.07 7.78
N ARG A 214 -25.46 20.96 7.64
CA ARG A 214 -25.29 21.80 6.44
C ARG A 214 -25.06 20.97 5.17
N GLY A 215 -24.23 19.94 5.25
CA GLY A 215 -23.99 19.00 4.15
C GLY A 215 -25.26 18.26 3.76
N LEU A 216 -26.05 17.84 4.74
CA LEU A 216 -27.31 17.15 4.49
C LEU A 216 -28.37 18.07 3.87
N GLU A 217 -28.47 19.31 4.32
CA GLU A 217 -29.33 20.34 3.72
C GLU A 217 -28.94 20.59 2.26
N PHE A 218 -27.64 20.61 1.96
CA PHE A 218 -27.16 20.70 0.58
C PHE A 218 -27.61 19.51 -0.27
N LEU A 219 -27.51 18.27 0.22
CA LEU A 219 -27.98 17.08 -0.49
C LEU A 219 -29.49 17.09 -0.73
N HIS A 220 -30.27 17.55 0.25
CA HIS A 220 -31.73 17.55 0.18
C HIS A 220 -32.27 18.68 -0.71
N ASN A 221 -31.66 19.86 -0.64
CA ASN A 221 -32.26 21.09 -1.17
C ASN A 221 -31.30 21.95 -2.01
N GLY A 222 -29.99 21.73 -1.93
CA GLY A 222 -28.95 22.57 -2.53
C GLY A 222 -28.48 22.17 -3.93
N MET A 223 -28.59 20.88 -4.30
CA MET A 223 -28.06 20.38 -5.58
C MET A 223 -28.91 20.75 -6.79
N ARG A 224 -28.27 21.15 -7.89
CA ARG A 224 -28.90 21.47 -9.18
C ARG A 224 -28.15 20.78 -10.32
N THR A 225 -28.86 20.44 -11.41
CA THR A 225 -28.21 20.08 -12.67
C THR A 225 -27.63 21.31 -13.36
N ALA A 226 -26.82 21.13 -14.40
CA ALA A 226 -26.31 22.23 -15.23
C ALA A 226 -27.45 23.05 -15.89
N GLU A 227 -28.60 22.41 -16.14
CA GLU A 227 -29.80 23.03 -16.69
C GLU A 227 -30.65 23.75 -15.62
N GLY A 228 -30.26 23.66 -14.35
CA GLY A 228 -30.92 24.31 -13.21
C GLY A 228 -32.03 23.49 -12.54
N ASP A 229 -32.24 22.24 -12.94
CA ASP A 229 -33.25 21.37 -12.31
C ASP A 229 -32.84 20.95 -10.91
N ARG A 230 -33.81 20.87 -9.99
CA ARG A 230 -33.52 20.49 -8.60
C ARG A 230 -33.33 19.00 -8.45
N ILE A 231 -32.21 18.60 -7.87
CA ILE A 231 -31.93 17.22 -7.49
C ILE A 231 -32.05 17.10 -5.98
N VAL A 232 -32.79 16.10 -5.51
CA VAL A 232 -32.81 15.69 -4.11
C VAL A 232 -32.00 14.40 -3.98
N CYS A 233 -30.96 14.39 -3.16
CA CYS A 233 -30.19 13.19 -2.83
C CYS A 233 -30.54 12.68 -1.44
N TYR A 234 -30.98 11.44 -1.38
CA TYR A 234 -31.16 10.68 -0.13
C TYR A 234 -29.88 9.88 0.10
N HIS A 235 -29.20 10.04 1.24
CA HIS A 235 -27.94 9.35 1.51
C HIS A 235 -28.17 7.86 1.83
N MET A 236 -29.17 7.56 2.67
CA MET A 236 -29.68 6.24 3.04
C MET A 236 -28.75 5.30 3.83
N ASP A 237 -27.46 5.60 3.95
CA ASP A 237 -26.49 4.86 4.79
C ASP A 237 -25.59 5.80 5.61
N LEU A 238 -26.19 6.79 6.26
CA LEU A 238 -25.43 7.74 7.08
C LEU A 238 -25.08 7.10 8.44
N LYS A 239 -23.78 7.04 8.73
CA LYS A 239 -23.21 6.46 9.96
C LYS A 239 -21.82 7.02 10.23
N PRO A 240 -21.23 6.85 11.44
CA PRO A 240 -19.93 7.43 11.76
C PRO A 240 -18.79 6.99 10.83
N SER A 241 -18.81 5.75 10.30
CA SER A 241 -17.78 5.29 9.34
C SER A 241 -17.87 5.94 7.96
N ASN A 242 -19.00 6.59 7.64
CA ASN A 242 -19.24 7.27 6.37
C ASN A 242 -19.09 8.80 6.50
N ILE A 243 -18.57 9.27 7.65
CA ILE A 243 -18.21 10.67 7.88
C ILE A 243 -16.70 10.74 8.00
N LEU A 244 -16.05 11.48 7.09
CA LEU A 244 -14.60 11.61 7.04
C LEU A 244 -14.12 12.88 7.73
N VAL A 245 -13.00 12.78 8.44
CA VAL A 245 -12.38 13.88 9.18
C VAL A 245 -11.19 14.41 8.39
N PHE A 246 -11.25 15.70 8.05
CA PHE A 246 -10.19 16.45 7.39
C PHE A 246 -9.62 17.50 8.33
N LEU A 247 -8.40 17.95 8.02
CA LEU A 247 -7.75 19.05 8.70
C LEU A 247 -7.45 20.11 7.65
N GLU A 248 -8.21 21.20 7.69
CA GLU A 248 -8.19 22.26 6.67
C GLU A 248 -7.77 23.59 7.29
N ASN A 249 -7.19 24.48 6.48
CA ASN A 249 -6.89 25.84 6.91
C ASN A 249 -8.18 26.67 6.86
N VAL A 250 -8.65 27.10 8.03
CA VAL A 250 -9.80 27.99 8.18
C VAL A 250 -9.26 29.34 8.66
N GLY A 251 -9.01 30.24 7.70
CA GLY A 251 -8.24 31.48 7.94
C GLY A 251 -6.80 31.15 8.33
N ASP A 252 -6.29 31.78 9.39
CA ASP A 252 -4.92 31.59 9.88
C ASP A 252 -4.74 30.36 10.80
N LYS A 253 -5.81 29.59 11.03
CA LYS A 253 -5.79 28.43 11.93
C LYS A 253 -6.18 27.15 11.20
N GLN A 254 -5.57 26.04 11.61
CA GLN A 254 -5.96 24.72 11.12
C GLN A 254 -7.11 24.17 11.98
N GLY A 255 -8.21 23.78 11.35
CA GLY A 255 -9.43 23.28 11.98
C GLY A 255 -9.86 21.94 11.41
N PHE A 256 -10.52 21.13 12.24
CA PHE A 256 -11.16 19.91 11.74
C PHE A 256 -12.40 20.28 10.92
N VAL A 257 -12.60 19.55 9.82
CA VAL A 257 -13.80 19.66 8.99
C VAL A 257 -14.32 18.25 8.74
N TRP A 258 -15.59 18.02 9.07
CA TRP A 258 -16.24 16.74 8.83
C TRP A 258 -17.03 16.78 7.53
N LYS A 259 -16.89 15.72 6.73
CA LYS A 259 -17.55 15.60 5.42
C LYS A 259 -18.29 14.28 5.28
N ILE A 260 -19.50 14.34 4.74
CA ILE A 260 -20.31 13.16 4.40
C ILE A 260 -19.70 12.49 3.16
N SER A 261 -19.60 11.16 3.20
CA SER A 261 -18.98 10.33 2.17
C SER A 261 -19.77 9.05 1.94
N ASP A 262 -19.39 8.29 0.92
CA ASP A 262 -19.93 6.97 0.57
C ASP A 262 -21.40 6.98 0.13
N PHE A 263 -21.60 7.34 -1.14
CA PHE A 263 -22.91 7.45 -1.78
C PHE A 263 -23.42 6.14 -2.40
N GLY A 264 -22.82 4.99 -2.04
CA GLY A 264 -23.17 3.66 -2.60
C GLY A 264 -24.64 3.27 -2.48
N MET A 265 -25.27 3.74 -1.41
CA MET A 265 -26.69 3.50 -1.14
C MET A 265 -27.58 4.70 -1.46
N SER A 266 -27.00 5.79 -1.97
CA SER A 266 -27.75 7.01 -2.19
C SER A 266 -28.75 6.88 -3.33
N ARG A 267 -29.76 7.74 -3.33
CA ARG A 267 -30.80 7.77 -4.38
C ARG A 267 -31.05 9.22 -4.77
N LEU A 268 -31.20 9.46 -6.07
CA LEU A 268 -31.46 10.79 -6.62
C LEU A 268 -32.90 10.88 -7.12
N LYS A 269 -33.59 11.97 -6.79
CA LYS A 269 -34.90 12.35 -7.33
C LYS A 269 -34.77 13.69 -8.04
N LEU A 270 -35.13 13.73 -9.32
CA LEU A 270 -35.21 14.99 -10.06
C LEU A 270 -36.58 15.62 -9.83
N LYS A 271 -36.61 16.94 -9.64
CA LYS A 271 -37.82 17.75 -9.66
C LYS A 271 -37.71 18.72 -10.83
N SER A 272 -38.32 18.35 -11.96
CA SER A 272 -38.45 19.20 -13.14
C SER A 272 -39.44 20.33 -12.87
N ARG A 273 -39.23 21.49 -13.52
CA ARG A 273 -40.19 22.62 -13.54
C ARG A 273 -41.44 22.36 -14.39
N ARG A 274 -41.47 21.30 -15.21
CA ARG A 274 -42.61 20.94 -16.07
C ARG A 274 -43.33 19.75 -15.46
N GLU A 275 -44.54 20.02 -14.95
CA GLU A 275 -45.58 19.12 -14.43
C GLU A 275 -45.22 18.25 -13.19
N GLU A 276 -45.85 18.60 -12.06
CA GLU A 276 -46.00 17.73 -10.90
C GLU A 276 -47.07 16.67 -11.20
N THR A 277 -46.68 15.58 -11.88
CA THR A 277 -47.53 14.38 -11.95
C THR A 277 -46.80 13.16 -11.40
N ASP A 278 -47.42 12.65 -10.34
CA ASP A 278 -47.33 11.34 -9.71
C ASP A 278 -45.98 10.78 -9.24
N PHE A 279 -46.01 10.34 -7.99
CA PHE A 279 -44.89 9.83 -7.24
C PHE A 279 -44.40 8.48 -7.82
N ASP A 280 -43.10 8.20 -7.63
CA ASP A 280 -42.37 6.97 -8.02
C ASP A 280 -41.82 6.82 -9.46
N SER A 281 -42.24 7.63 -10.43
CA SER A 281 -41.81 7.45 -11.84
C SER A 281 -40.41 8.02 -12.19
N TRP A 282 -40.00 9.16 -11.60
CA TRP A 282 -38.67 9.78 -11.84
C TRP A 282 -37.62 9.39 -10.80
N PHE A 283 -37.65 8.16 -10.30
CA PHE A 283 -36.38 7.57 -9.89
C PHE A 283 -35.69 7.17 -11.18
N VAL A 284 -34.43 7.54 -11.37
CA VAL A 284 -33.66 7.02 -12.51
C VAL A 284 -33.50 5.51 -12.31
N ARG A 285 -34.49 4.75 -12.80
CA ARG A 285 -34.51 3.29 -12.85
C ARG A 285 -33.51 2.88 -13.91
N PHE A 286 -32.38 2.33 -13.48
CA PHE A 286 -31.45 1.63 -14.37
C PHE A 286 -32.18 0.41 -14.95
N GLN A 287 -32.03 0.20 -16.27
CA GLN A 287 -32.78 -0.74 -17.09
C GLN A 287 -32.75 -2.18 -16.52
N GLN A 288 -33.93 -2.82 -16.43
CA GLN A 288 -34.04 -4.27 -16.28
C GLN A 288 -33.72 -4.94 -17.62
N PRO A 289 -32.84 -5.96 -17.69
CA PRO A 289 -32.98 -6.98 -18.70
C PRO A 289 -34.28 -7.74 -18.40
N ARG A 290 -35.17 -7.76 -19.39
CA ARG A 290 -36.30 -8.69 -19.43
C ARG A 290 -35.72 -10.11 -19.51
N ASP A 291 -35.91 -10.91 -18.47
CA ASP A 291 -36.69 -12.16 -18.59
C ASP A 291 -36.73 -12.98 -17.28
N VAL A 292 -37.97 -13.24 -16.86
CA VAL A 292 -38.52 -14.47 -16.29
C VAL A 292 -37.74 -15.16 -15.15
N SER A 293 -37.91 -14.64 -13.94
CA SER A 293 -38.30 -15.42 -12.75
C SER A 293 -38.38 -14.47 -11.57
N ALA A 294 -39.61 -14.16 -11.17
CA ALA A 294 -39.90 -13.42 -9.97
C ALA A 294 -39.41 -14.20 -8.74
N SER A 295 -38.19 -13.92 -8.29
CA SER A 295 -37.92 -13.88 -6.87
C SER A 295 -37.60 -12.44 -6.52
N ALA A 296 -38.43 -11.88 -5.64
CA ALA A 296 -38.25 -10.58 -5.06
C ALA A 296 -36.77 -10.38 -4.75
N THR A 297 -36.18 -9.31 -5.31
CA THR A 297 -34.82 -8.86 -4.98
C THR A 297 -34.61 -9.07 -3.50
N TYR A 298 -33.79 -10.08 -3.18
CA TYR A 298 -33.32 -10.33 -1.84
C TYR A 298 -32.68 -9.03 -1.42
N ASN A 299 -33.43 -8.23 -0.66
CA ASN A 299 -32.90 -7.05 -0.07
C ASN A 299 -31.73 -7.55 0.77
N ARG A 300 -30.50 -7.25 0.38
CA ARG A 300 -29.33 -7.26 1.29
C ARG A 300 -29.51 -6.25 2.46
N ARG A 301 -30.75 -5.83 2.78
CA ARG A 301 -31.16 -5.27 4.07
C ARG A 301 -31.40 -6.43 5.05
N GLY A 302 -30.41 -7.31 5.18
CA GLY A 302 -30.39 -8.31 6.24
C GLY A 302 -30.19 -7.57 7.56
N ASP A 303 -31.25 -7.55 8.36
CA ASP A 303 -31.34 -6.97 9.70
C ASP A 303 -31.31 -5.41 9.79
N GLY A 304 -32.23 -4.83 10.56
CA GLY A 304 -32.40 -3.37 10.69
C GLY A 304 -31.14 -2.71 11.27
N GLY A 305 -30.30 -2.14 10.40
CA GLY A 305 -29.04 -1.50 10.78
C GLY A 305 -29.19 -0.40 11.83
N THR A 306 -28.20 -0.26 12.72
CA THR A 306 -28.22 0.58 13.92
C THR A 306 -28.72 2.02 13.71
N TYR A 307 -28.40 2.61 12.56
CA TYR A 307 -28.69 4.03 12.26
C TYR A 307 -29.97 4.23 11.44
N LEU A 308 -30.70 3.15 11.13
CA LEU A 308 -31.94 3.25 10.37
C LEU A 308 -33.13 3.58 11.28
N GLY A 309 -34.06 4.37 10.76
CA GLY A 309 -35.31 4.70 11.45
C GLY A 309 -36.31 3.54 11.47
N PRO A 310 -37.32 3.57 12.34
CA PRO A 310 -38.30 2.49 12.51
C PRO A 310 -39.00 2.07 11.22
N GLU A 311 -39.17 3.00 10.29
CA GLU A 311 -39.74 2.76 8.97
C GLU A 311 -38.96 1.77 8.10
N SER A 312 -37.70 1.47 8.43
CA SER A 312 -36.92 0.47 7.71
C SER A 312 -37.50 -0.94 7.87
N LEU A 313 -38.27 -1.16 8.94
CA LEU A 313 -39.01 -2.40 9.23
C LEU A 313 -40.33 -2.50 8.45
N SER A 314 -40.83 -1.39 7.89
CA SER A 314 -42.07 -1.39 7.11
C SER A 314 -41.88 -2.13 5.78
N PRO A 315 -42.88 -2.91 5.32
CA PRO A 315 -42.91 -3.44 3.97
C PRO A 315 -43.04 -2.33 2.91
N HIS A 316 -43.69 -1.21 3.26
CA HIS A 316 -43.83 -0.02 2.42
C HIS A 316 -42.73 0.98 2.74
N ARG A 317 -41.55 0.78 2.17
CA ARG A 317 -40.35 1.59 2.39
C ARG A 317 -40.44 2.92 1.63
N ALA A 318 -41.25 3.85 2.14
CA ALA A 318 -41.30 5.21 1.62
C ALA A 318 -39.95 5.90 1.88
N MET A 319 -39.22 6.24 0.82
CA MET A 319 -37.92 6.92 0.90
C MET A 319 -38.13 8.43 1.06
N ARG A 320 -37.62 9.01 2.15
CA ARG A 320 -37.80 10.41 2.52
C ARG A 320 -36.50 11.01 3.06
N THR A 321 -36.39 12.33 2.97
CA THR A 321 -35.27 13.08 3.58
C THR A 321 -35.23 12.87 5.10
N ALA A 322 -36.40 12.66 5.70
CA ALA A 322 -36.58 12.30 7.11
C ALA A 322 -35.81 11.04 7.54
N ASN A 323 -35.51 10.10 6.64
CA ASN A 323 -34.67 8.95 6.95
C ASN A 323 -33.25 9.37 7.30
N ASP A 324 -32.65 10.25 6.49
CA ASP A 324 -31.28 10.74 6.73
C ASP A 324 -31.21 11.61 8.00
N ILE A 325 -32.28 12.36 8.30
CA ILE A 325 -32.39 13.15 9.53
C ILE A 325 -32.33 12.26 10.78
N TRP A 326 -33.02 11.11 10.76
CA TRP A 326 -32.93 10.13 11.84
C TRP A 326 -31.51 9.59 11.98
N SER A 327 -30.90 9.16 10.87
CA SER A 327 -29.54 8.63 10.88
C SER A 327 -28.51 9.65 11.39
N LEU A 328 -28.62 10.92 10.99
CA LEU A 328 -27.80 12.00 11.52
C LEU A 328 -28.08 12.23 13.01
N GLY A 329 -29.34 12.17 13.45
CA GLY A 329 -29.71 12.24 14.86
C GLY A 329 -29.04 11.16 15.72
N CYS A 330 -29.00 9.92 15.23
CA CYS A 330 -28.27 8.82 15.88
C CYS A 330 -26.77 9.10 15.98
N VAL A 331 -26.16 9.63 14.91
CA VAL A 331 -24.74 10.04 14.92
C VAL A 331 -24.50 11.15 15.94
N LEU A 332 -25.34 12.19 15.96
CA LEU A 332 -25.22 13.32 16.90
C LEU A 332 -25.37 12.85 18.35
N SER A 333 -26.30 11.95 18.63
CA SER A 333 -26.46 11.33 19.96
C SER A 333 -25.17 10.63 20.42
N ILE A 334 -24.49 9.90 19.53
CA ILE A 334 -23.19 9.29 19.81
C ILE A 334 -22.09 10.35 20.01
N VAL A 335 -22.06 11.39 19.18
CA VAL A 335 -21.10 12.50 19.30
C VAL A 335 -21.23 13.18 20.67
N PHE A 336 -22.44 13.44 21.15
CA PHE A 336 -22.64 14.01 22.50
C PHE A 336 -22.23 13.04 23.61
N ALA A 337 -22.43 11.73 23.45
CA ALA A 337 -21.88 10.75 24.39
C ALA A 337 -20.34 10.76 24.40
N TYR A 338 -19.70 10.91 23.24
CA TYR A 338 -18.26 11.05 23.11
C TYR A 338 -17.72 12.35 23.75
N LEU A 339 -18.39 13.48 23.53
CA LEU A 339 -18.02 14.77 24.14
C LEU A 339 -17.97 14.72 25.67
N GLU A 340 -18.82 13.90 26.28
CA GLU A 340 -18.98 13.83 27.73
C GLU A 340 -18.17 12.72 28.40
N GLU A 341 -18.11 11.54 27.77
CA GLU A 341 -17.54 10.32 28.37
C GLU A 341 -16.42 9.67 27.55
N GLY A 342 -16.03 10.27 26.41
CA GLY A 342 -14.99 9.75 25.51
C GLY A 342 -15.36 8.41 24.87
N SER A 343 -14.34 7.69 24.39
CA SER A 343 -14.47 6.37 23.73
C SER A 343 -15.23 5.36 24.61
N SER A 344 -14.86 5.28 25.88
CA SER A 344 -15.49 4.38 26.86
C SER A 344 -16.98 4.67 27.05
N GLY A 345 -17.38 5.95 26.95
CA GLY A 345 -18.77 6.38 27.01
C GLY A 345 -19.59 5.89 25.83
N VAL A 346 -19.05 6.01 24.63
CA VAL A 346 -19.67 5.53 23.40
C VAL A 346 -19.91 4.03 23.46
N GLU A 347 -18.92 3.26 23.90
CA GLU A 347 -19.05 1.80 23.96
C GLU A 347 -20.05 1.36 25.04
N ARG A 348 -20.03 1.97 26.23
CA ARG A 348 -21.05 1.70 27.25
C ARG A 348 -22.46 2.07 26.77
N TYR A 349 -22.59 3.20 26.07
CA TYR A 349 -23.87 3.65 25.54
C TYR A 349 -24.44 2.66 24.52
N ARG A 350 -23.58 2.18 23.62
CA ARG A 350 -23.89 1.13 22.66
C ARG A 350 -24.35 -0.16 23.34
N GLU A 351 -23.59 -0.60 24.32
CA GLU A 351 -23.86 -1.88 25.00
C GLU A 351 -25.17 -1.86 25.80
N ARG A 352 -25.52 -0.72 26.40
CA ARG A 352 -26.81 -0.55 27.08
C ARG A 352 -28.00 -0.67 26.13
N ARG A 353 -27.95 -0.01 24.96
CA ARG A 353 -29.00 -0.17 23.94
C ARG A 353 -29.11 -1.62 23.47
N ARG A 354 -27.97 -2.26 23.21
CA ARG A 354 -27.93 -3.66 22.74
C ARG A 354 -28.49 -4.66 23.75
N LYS A 355 -28.21 -4.48 25.04
CA LYS A 355 -28.64 -5.39 26.12
C LYS A 355 -30.05 -5.13 26.65
N HIS A 356 -30.71 -4.06 26.21
CA HIS A 356 -32.02 -3.70 26.73
C HIS A 356 -33.07 -4.76 26.34
N ARG A 357 -33.89 -5.19 27.31
CA ARG A 357 -34.86 -6.31 27.16
C ARG A 357 -35.84 -6.20 25.98
N ALA A 358 -36.15 -4.97 25.58
CA ALA A 358 -37.09 -4.67 24.49
C ALA A 358 -36.39 -4.41 23.15
N SER A 359 -35.08 -4.63 23.08
CA SER A 359 -34.28 -4.43 21.89
C SER A 359 -33.99 -5.76 21.20
N ASP A 360 -34.04 -5.75 19.88
CA ASP A 360 -33.65 -6.85 19.00
C ASP A 360 -32.26 -6.61 18.36
N GLY A 361 -31.47 -5.69 18.93
CA GLY A 361 -30.13 -5.35 18.48
C GLY A 361 -29.62 -4.03 19.05
N ASP A 362 -28.57 -3.46 18.47
CA ASP A 362 -28.16 -2.07 18.76
C ASP A 362 -28.96 -1.12 17.86
N ARG A 363 -30.06 -0.57 18.40
CA ARG A 363 -30.98 0.35 17.70
C ARG A 363 -31.34 1.55 18.58
N PHE A 364 -31.74 2.65 17.93
CA PHE A 364 -32.19 3.88 18.59
C PHE A 364 -33.72 3.94 18.81
N PHE A 365 -34.43 2.87 18.47
CA PHE A 365 -35.86 2.71 18.71
C PHE A 365 -36.18 1.30 19.22
N VAL A 366 -37.36 1.14 19.81
CA VAL A 366 -37.92 -0.16 20.24
C VAL A 366 -39.32 -0.36 19.68
N THR A 367 -39.70 -1.61 19.44
CA THR A 367 -41.05 -2.04 19.06
C THR A 367 -41.57 -3.01 20.10
N ASN A 368 -42.49 -2.58 20.97
CA ASN A 368 -43.02 -3.43 22.03
C ASN A 368 -44.18 -4.29 21.48
N SER A 369 -43.94 -5.54 21.08
CA SER A 369 -44.96 -6.42 20.45
C SER A 369 -45.39 -6.00 19.02
N LEU A 370 -45.84 -7.00 18.24
CA LEU A 370 -46.21 -6.96 16.82
C LEU A 370 -47.23 -5.86 16.43
N PHE A 371 -47.90 -5.22 17.40
CA PHE A 371 -48.96 -4.24 17.18
C PHE A 371 -48.68 -2.85 17.78
N SER A 372 -47.56 -2.61 18.47
CA SER A 372 -47.29 -1.28 19.02
C SER A 372 -46.55 -0.37 18.05
N ARG A 373 -46.86 0.93 18.13
CA ARG A 373 -46.13 1.95 17.38
C ARG A 373 -44.69 2.04 17.89
N PRO A 374 -43.68 2.12 17.00
CA PRO A 374 -42.30 2.28 17.41
C PRO A 374 -42.10 3.52 18.28
N ARG A 375 -41.18 3.44 19.24
CA ARG A 375 -40.83 4.54 20.15
C ARG A 375 -39.31 4.71 20.21
N ILE A 376 -38.85 5.90 20.58
CA ILE A 376 -37.43 6.12 20.89
C ILE A 376 -36.98 5.12 21.96
N HIS A 377 -35.76 4.61 21.81
CA HIS A 377 -35.24 3.60 22.72
C HIS A 377 -35.06 4.21 24.14
N PRO A 378 -35.56 3.59 25.23
CA PRO A 378 -35.49 4.16 26.58
C PRO A 378 -34.07 4.52 27.04
N GLU A 379 -33.10 3.65 26.76
CA GLU A 379 -31.68 3.93 27.03
C GLU A 379 -31.13 5.18 26.32
N VAL A 380 -31.74 5.63 25.21
CA VAL A 380 -31.32 6.89 24.56
C VAL A 380 -31.65 8.08 25.45
N THR A 381 -32.91 8.18 25.88
CA THR A 381 -33.38 9.25 26.79
C THR A 381 -32.70 9.17 28.15
N GLU A 382 -32.55 7.97 28.73
CA GLU A 382 -31.85 7.82 30.02
C GLU A 382 -30.38 8.26 29.92
N TRP A 383 -29.70 7.89 28.83
CA TRP A 383 -28.33 8.30 28.61
C TRP A 383 -28.21 9.81 28.41
N HIS A 384 -29.07 10.42 27.60
CA HIS A 384 -29.09 11.87 27.42
C HIS A 384 -29.31 12.62 28.74
N GLU A 385 -30.27 12.21 29.58
CA GLU A 385 -30.47 12.83 30.90
C GLU A 385 -29.24 12.66 31.81
N LYS A 386 -28.56 11.52 31.74
CA LYS A 386 -27.29 11.31 32.45
C LYS A 386 -26.19 12.27 31.97
N LEU A 387 -26.08 12.51 30.66
CA LEU A 387 -25.13 13.48 30.09
C LEU A 387 -25.45 14.91 30.56
N ILE A 388 -26.72 15.30 30.51
CA ILE A 388 -27.20 16.62 30.98
C ILE A 388 -26.87 16.84 32.45
N LYS A 389 -27.14 15.85 33.31
CA LYS A 389 -26.81 15.92 34.75
C LYS A 389 -25.31 16.09 34.99
N LYS A 390 -24.46 15.44 34.19
CA LYS A 390 -23.00 15.58 34.28
C LYS A 390 -22.53 16.96 33.85
N ALA A 391 -23.04 17.48 32.74
CA ALA A 391 -22.73 18.84 32.29
C ALA A 391 -23.19 19.89 33.30
N ARG A 392 -24.42 19.78 33.82
CA ARG A 392 -24.97 20.69 34.83
C ARG A 392 -24.13 20.72 36.11
N LYS A 393 -23.55 19.60 36.52
CA LYS A 393 -22.64 19.53 37.69
C LYS A 393 -21.34 20.31 37.47
N ARG A 394 -20.89 20.48 36.22
CA ARG A 394 -19.68 21.26 35.90
C ARG A 394 -20.00 22.73 35.67
N SER A 395 -21.10 23.02 34.96
CA SER A 395 -21.59 24.37 34.72
C SER A 395 -23.08 24.34 34.43
N SER A 396 -23.87 25.20 35.12
CA SER A 396 -25.31 25.30 34.87
C SER A 396 -25.60 25.65 33.41
N LYS A 397 -24.86 26.62 32.88
CA LYS A 397 -24.97 27.06 31.48
C LYS A 397 -24.59 25.96 30.49
N GLU A 398 -23.53 25.18 30.77
CA GLU A 398 -23.17 24.01 29.94
C GLU A 398 -24.31 22.97 29.95
N GLY A 399 -24.86 22.69 31.14
CA GLY A 399 -25.98 21.78 31.31
C GLY A 399 -27.25 22.23 30.59
N GLU A 400 -27.53 23.54 30.56
CA GLU A 400 -28.66 24.14 29.83
C GLU A 400 -28.45 24.07 28.31
N ALA A 401 -27.26 24.38 27.82
CA ALA A 401 -26.92 24.25 26.41
C ALA A 401 -27.07 22.80 25.92
N LEU A 402 -26.50 21.84 26.67
CA LEU A 402 -26.59 20.42 26.34
C LEU A 402 -28.03 19.89 26.42
N ARG A 403 -28.79 20.28 27.46
CA ARG A 403 -30.22 19.95 27.58
C ARG A 403 -31.00 20.45 26.37
N SER A 404 -30.79 21.71 26.00
CA SER A 404 -31.47 22.33 24.88
C SER A 404 -31.25 21.57 23.56
N MET A 405 -30.05 21.02 23.36
CA MET A 405 -29.72 20.23 22.16
C MET A 405 -30.26 18.79 22.22
N LEU A 406 -30.05 18.09 23.34
CA LEU A 406 -30.48 16.69 23.47
C LEU A 406 -32.00 16.55 23.54
N ASP A 407 -32.71 17.46 24.22
CA ASP A 407 -34.17 17.51 24.21
C ASP A 407 -34.70 17.76 22.78
N TYR A 408 -34.02 18.60 21.99
CA TYR A 408 -34.36 18.82 20.59
C TYR A 408 -34.10 17.58 19.73
N LEU A 409 -32.99 16.86 19.95
CA LEU A 409 -32.75 15.59 19.26
C LEU A 409 -33.87 14.59 19.54
N GLU A 410 -34.34 14.48 20.78
CA GLU A 410 -35.42 13.54 21.12
C GLU A 410 -36.77 13.98 20.57
N ARG A 411 -37.09 15.27 20.62
CA ARG A 411 -38.42 15.80 20.26
C ARG A 411 -38.60 16.08 18.77
N GLU A 412 -37.54 16.47 18.07
CA GLU A 412 -37.65 16.96 16.70
C GLU A 412 -36.87 16.10 15.69
N VAL A 413 -35.92 15.25 16.12
CA VAL A 413 -35.06 14.48 15.20
C VAL A 413 -35.33 12.97 15.28
N LEU A 414 -35.20 12.40 16.48
CA LEU A 414 -35.41 10.98 16.79
C LEU A 414 -36.90 10.65 17.00
N GLN A 415 -37.76 11.24 16.16
CA GLN A 415 -39.20 10.95 16.14
C GLN A 415 -39.49 9.68 15.35
N PRO A 416 -40.19 8.68 15.93
CA PRO A 416 -40.56 7.47 15.21
C PRO A 416 -41.45 7.76 14.00
N ASP A 417 -42.32 8.77 14.11
CA ASP A 417 -43.10 9.27 13.00
C ASP A 417 -42.24 10.22 12.13
N GLN A 418 -41.96 9.78 10.91
CA GLN A 418 -41.16 10.54 9.94
C GLN A 418 -41.73 11.93 9.63
N LEU A 419 -43.05 12.12 9.69
CA LEU A 419 -43.69 13.40 9.38
C LEU A 419 -43.45 14.47 10.44
N LYS A 420 -43.08 14.05 11.66
CA LYS A 420 -42.78 14.94 12.78
C LYS A 420 -41.31 15.32 12.88
N ARG A 421 -40.45 14.75 12.03
CA ARG A 421 -39.01 15.07 12.05
C ARG A 421 -38.78 16.46 11.45
N CYS A 422 -37.86 17.21 12.04
CA CYS A 422 -37.40 18.48 11.53
C CYS A 422 -36.65 18.30 10.20
N LYS A 423 -36.40 19.42 9.53
CA LYS A 423 -35.55 19.47 8.33
C LYS A 423 -34.09 19.70 8.68
N ALA A 424 -33.21 19.56 7.69
CA ALA A 424 -31.76 19.65 7.90
C ALA A 424 -31.30 21.07 8.21
N ASP A 425 -31.89 22.09 7.58
CA ASP A 425 -31.72 23.51 7.90
C ASP A 425 -32.05 23.84 9.37
N GLN A 426 -33.18 23.35 9.89
CA GLN A 426 -33.60 23.54 11.28
C GLN A 426 -32.61 22.88 12.26
N LEU A 427 -32.10 21.70 11.91
CA LEU A 427 -31.07 21.01 12.70
C LEU A 427 -29.72 21.76 12.66
N GLU A 428 -29.35 22.32 11.51
CA GLU A 428 -28.15 23.16 11.40
C GLU A 428 -28.25 24.39 12.29
N GLU A 429 -29.38 25.10 12.26
CA GLU A 429 -29.63 26.27 13.09
C GLU A 429 -29.54 25.92 14.58
N LYS A 430 -30.10 24.77 14.98
CA LYS A 430 -30.03 24.31 16.36
C LYS A 430 -28.60 24.00 16.81
N LEU A 431 -27.80 23.37 15.96
CA LEU A 431 -26.38 23.11 16.23
C LEU A 431 -25.57 24.40 16.26
N LEU A 432 -25.92 25.40 15.43
CA LEU A 432 -25.30 26.72 15.47
C LEU A 432 -25.60 27.45 16.78
N ASP A 433 -26.84 27.43 17.25
CA ASP A 433 -27.23 27.95 18.57
C ASP A 433 -26.43 27.27 19.69
N THR A 434 -26.34 25.95 19.66
CA THR A 434 -25.58 25.16 20.64
C THR A 434 -24.09 25.52 20.60
N HIS A 435 -23.50 25.64 19.41
CA HIS A 435 -22.13 26.09 19.23
C HIS A 435 -21.89 27.48 19.84
N ARG A 436 -22.79 28.45 19.58
CA ARG A 436 -22.68 29.82 20.15
C ARG A 436 -22.67 29.79 21.68
N LYS A 437 -23.55 29.00 22.30
CA LYS A 437 -23.59 28.84 23.77
C LYS A 437 -22.29 28.27 24.34
N TYR A 438 -21.68 27.28 23.67
CA TYR A 438 -20.37 26.76 24.09
C TYR A 438 -19.23 27.78 23.86
N LYS A 439 -19.30 28.58 22.80
CA LYS A 439 -18.38 29.70 22.53
C LYS A 439 -18.46 30.81 23.59
N GLU A 440 -19.66 31.13 24.07
CA GLU A 440 -19.86 32.11 25.15
C GLU A 440 -19.25 31.61 26.46
N LEU A 441 -19.42 30.32 26.77
CA LEU A 441 -18.83 29.68 27.95
C LEU A 441 -17.30 29.67 27.94
N GLU A 442 -16.68 29.61 26.75
CA GLU A 442 -15.24 29.78 26.57
C GLU A 442 -14.80 31.20 27.00
N ASN A 443 -15.52 32.23 26.54
CA ASN A 443 -15.17 33.63 26.81
C ASN A 443 -15.37 34.02 28.29
N GLU A 444 -16.39 33.46 28.95
CA GLU A 444 -16.66 33.73 30.37
C GLU A 444 -15.66 33.06 31.32
N GLY A 445 -15.06 31.93 30.92
CA GLY A 445 -14.00 31.26 31.67
C GLY A 445 -12.63 31.93 31.58
N GLY A 446 -12.49 32.99 30.77
CA GLY A 446 -11.23 33.70 30.51
C GLY A 446 -10.91 34.88 31.44
N LEU A 447 -11.81 35.24 32.38
CA LEU A 447 -11.59 36.33 33.33
C LEU A 447 -11.01 35.83 34.67
N SER A 448 -9.83 35.21 34.63
CA SER A 448 -8.88 35.18 35.76
C SER A 448 -7.64 34.35 35.39
N LEU A 449 -6.56 35.04 34.99
CA LEU A 449 -5.15 34.84 35.36
C LEU A 449 -4.26 35.68 34.41
N PRO A 450 -3.09 36.20 34.86
CA PRO A 450 -2.26 37.11 34.08
C PRO A 450 -1.74 36.45 32.81
N GLU A 451 -1.58 37.25 31.76
CA GLU A 451 -0.93 36.91 30.50
C GLU A 451 0.50 36.43 30.74
N GLU A 452 0.71 35.12 30.94
CA GLU A 452 1.98 34.47 30.65
C GLU A 452 1.75 33.17 29.87
N GLU A 453 2.38 33.12 28.69
CA GLU A 453 2.61 31.97 27.82
C GLU A 453 1.45 31.42 26.96
N SER A 454 0.91 32.28 26.10
CA SER A 454 0.18 31.89 24.87
C SER A 454 1.10 31.32 23.77
N GLY A 455 1.99 30.36 24.09
CA GLY A 455 3.00 29.84 23.15
C GLY A 455 3.17 28.32 23.10
N LEU A 456 2.78 27.58 24.14
CA LEU A 456 3.09 26.15 24.25
C LEU A 456 2.00 25.21 23.69
N GLY A 457 0.72 25.61 23.75
CA GLY A 457 -0.40 24.76 23.33
C GLY A 457 -0.47 24.49 21.82
N SER A 458 -0.02 25.44 20.99
CA SER A 458 0.01 25.27 19.52
C SER A 458 1.18 24.40 19.04
N ARG A 459 2.31 24.41 19.76
CA ARG A 459 3.49 23.57 19.49
C ARG A 459 3.26 22.10 19.86
N LEU A 460 2.48 21.83 20.90
CA LEU A 460 2.07 20.48 21.28
C LEU A 460 1.06 19.85 20.30
N ARG A 461 0.19 20.68 19.66
CA ARG A 461 -0.64 20.22 18.52
C ARG A 461 0.23 19.85 17.31
N ARG A 462 1.30 20.60 17.03
CA ARG A 462 2.20 20.36 15.90
C ARG A 462 3.05 19.09 16.11
N LYS A 463 3.63 18.88 17.30
CA LYS A 463 4.38 17.65 17.65
C LYS A 463 3.51 16.38 17.72
N ARG A 464 2.21 16.48 18.05
CA ARG A 464 1.30 15.32 18.06
C ARG A 464 0.87 14.88 16.66
N ILE A 465 0.90 15.75 15.66
CA ILE A 465 0.55 15.42 14.26
C ILE A 465 1.69 14.66 13.58
N ASP A 466 2.96 14.98 13.89
CA ASP A 466 4.11 14.21 13.40
C ASP A 466 4.14 12.78 13.98
N VAL A 467 3.59 12.58 15.17
CA VAL A 467 3.42 11.23 15.79
C VAL A 467 2.22 10.46 15.21
N LEU A 468 1.28 11.12 14.53
CA LEU A 468 0.09 10.49 13.91
C LEU A 468 0.34 9.95 12.48
N ILE A 469 1.48 10.26 11.86
CA ILE A 469 1.92 9.64 10.59
C ILE A 469 2.76 8.37 10.86
N GLY A 470 3.14 8.11 12.12
CA GLY A 470 4.00 7.00 12.52
C GLY A 470 3.39 6.11 13.59
N LYS A 471 2.22 5.49 13.36
CA LYS A 471 1.82 4.29 14.10
C LYS A 471 1.48 3.16 13.13
N LYS A 472 2.47 2.29 12.92
CA LYS A 472 2.27 0.96 12.35
C LYS A 472 1.19 0.21 13.18
N PRO A 473 0.24 -0.48 12.55
CA PRO A 473 -0.60 -1.43 13.26
C PRO A 473 0.28 -2.52 13.89
N ALA A 474 -0.09 -2.93 15.09
CA ALA A 474 0.60 -3.95 15.87
C ALA A 474 0.39 -5.34 15.27
N THR A 475 1.18 -5.69 14.25
CA THR A 475 1.40 -7.08 13.79
C THR A 475 2.76 -7.19 13.09
N ASP A 476 3.87 -6.95 13.79
CA ASP A 476 5.20 -7.34 13.29
C ASP A 476 6.23 -7.26 14.41
N ARG A 477 6.26 -8.25 15.32
CA ARG A 477 7.36 -8.40 16.28
C ARG A 477 8.50 -9.28 15.74
N SER A 478 8.40 -9.75 14.50
CA SER A 478 9.32 -10.71 13.89
C SER A 478 10.35 -10.11 12.93
N VAL A 479 10.21 -8.85 12.51
CA VAL A 479 11.10 -8.23 11.50
C VAL A 479 11.65 -6.89 12.00
N GLU A 480 12.94 -6.87 12.33
CA GLU A 480 13.72 -5.68 12.64
C GLU A 480 14.41 -5.17 11.37
N ARG A 481 14.62 -3.84 11.26
CA ARG A 481 15.23 -3.23 10.07
C ARG A 481 16.06 -1.98 10.39
N TRP A 482 17.16 -1.80 9.66
CA TRP A 482 18.09 -0.67 9.75
C TRP A 482 18.41 -0.14 8.35
N TYR A 483 18.77 1.13 8.25
CA TYR A 483 19.20 1.75 6.99
C TYR A 483 20.57 2.38 7.16
N LEU A 484 21.54 2.02 6.32
CA LEU A 484 22.85 2.65 6.31
C LEU A 484 22.80 3.94 5.47
N ARG A 485 23.44 5.00 5.97
CA ARG A 485 23.60 6.28 5.25
C ARG A 485 25.03 6.42 4.76
N GLU A 486 25.31 5.90 3.57
CA GLU A 486 26.63 6.03 2.94
C GLU A 486 26.60 7.05 1.79
N PRO A 487 27.67 7.85 1.62
CA PRO A 487 27.73 8.90 0.60
C PRO A 487 27.92 8.36 -0.83
N GLU A 488 28.41 7.13 -0.98
CA GLU A 488 28.66 6.48 -2.29
C GLU A 488 27.69 5.31 -2.54
N PRO A 489 27.19 5.14 -3.78
CA PRO A 489 26.36 3.99 -4.14
C PRO A 489 27.20 2.71 -4.18
N PHE A 490 26.78 1.69 -3.44
CA PHE A 490 27.35 0.35 -3.57
C PHE A 490 26.82 -0.36 -4.82
N LYS A 491 27.68 -1.19 -5.40
CA LYS A 491 27.41 -2.05 -6.56
C LYS A 491 26.86 -3.42 -6.16
N GLY A 492 27.23 -3.90 -4.98
CA GLY A 492 26.77 -5.19 -4.45
C GLY A 492 26.95 -5.31 -2.94
N CYS A 493 26.30 -6.33 -2.38
CA CYS A 493 26.39 -6.69 -0.98
C CYS A 493 26.48 -8.21 -0.80
N GLU A 494 27.12 -8.67 0.28
CA GLU A 494 27.31 -10.08 0.63
C GLU A 494 27.32 -10.25 2.15
N ILE A 495 26.90 -11.41 2.66
CA ILE A 495 26.91 -11.72 4.09
C ILE A 495 27.71 -13.01 4.31
N SER A 496 28.60 -13.02 5.30
CA SER A 496 29.37 -14.21 5.66
C SER A 496 28.44 -15.38 6.04
N PRO A 497 28.82 -16.65 5.78
CA PRO A 497 27.96 -17.81 6.04
C PRO A 497 27.44 -17.92 7.49
N ASP A 498 28.22 -17.45 8.45
CA ASP A 498 27.88 -17.37 9.89
C ASP A 498 27.11 -16.10 10.29
N GLY A 499 26.92 -15.16 9.35
CA GLY A 499 26.19 -13.90 9.55
C GLY A 499 26.89 -12.88 10.46
N THR A 500 28.19 -13.06 10.72
CA THR A 500 28.97 -12.17 11.60
C THR A 500 29.43 -10.90 10.90
N VAL A 501 29.63 -10.93 9.59
CA VAL A 501 30.14 -9.82 8.78
C VAL A 501 29.25 -9.59 7.56
N ILE A 502 28.92 -8.32 7.31
CA ILE A 502 28.23 -7.86 6.09
C ILE A 502 29.22 -7.04 5.26
N ALA A 503 29.42 -7.42 4.00
CA ALA A 503 30.23 -6.67 3.04
C ALA A 503 29.35 -5.90 2.07
N PHE A 504 29.73 -4.65 1.80
CA PHE A 504 29.24 -3.86 0.68
C PHE A 504 30.42 -3.41 -0.17
N TRP A 505 30.30 -3.35 -1.49
CA TRP A 505 31.43 -2.94 -2.34
C TRP A 505 31.02 -1.99 -3.47
N THR A 506 31.99 -1.17 -3.88
CA THR A 506 31.99 -0.39 -5.12
C THR A 506 32.96 -1.04 -6.11
N ASP A 507 33.25 -0.38 -7.24
CA ASP A 507 34.21 -0.90 -8.22
C ASP A 507 35.63 -1.06 -7.66
N THR A 508 35.97 -0.34 -6.59
CA THR A 508 37.36 -0.24 -6.10
C THR A 508 37.51 -0.41 -4.59
N LYS A 509 36.40 -0.45 -3.84
CA LYS A 509 36.41 -0.50 -2.38
C LYS A 509 35.43 -1.54 -1.86
N ILE A 510 35.84 -2.28 -0.83
CA ILE A 510 34.97 -3.14 -0.03
C ILE A 510 34.88 -2.53 1.38
N SER A 511 33.66 -2.36 1.87
CA SER A 511 33.33 -1.90 3.23
C SER A 511 32.74 -3.08 4.01
N LEU A 512 33.24 -3.34 5.21
CA LEU A 512 32.81 -4.42 6.09
C LEU A 512 32.09 -3.86 7.33
N TYR A 513 30.98 -4.48 7.73
CA TYR A 513 30.16 -4.10 8.87
C TYR A 513 29.96 -5.30 9.80
N THR A 514 30.07 -5.06 11.10
CA THR A 514 29.81 -6.02 12.18
C THR A 514 28.64 -5.55 13.04
N SER A 515 28.07 -6.43 13.87
CA SER A 515 26.98 -6.08 14.79
C SER A 515 27.31 -4.87 15.68
N GLN A 516 28.54 -4.79 16.19
CA GLN A 516 29.03 -3.67 17.02
C GLN A 516 29.12 -2.35 16.24
N SER A 517 29.38 -2.41 14.93
CA SER A 517 29.47 -1.22 14.07
C SER A 517 28.09 -0.66 13.74
N LEU A 518 27.04 -1.50 13.76
CA LEU A 518 25.66 -1.12 13.44
C LEU A 518 24.91 -0.52 14.65
N GLU A 519 25.34 -0.81 15.89
CA GLU A 519 24.73 -0.26 17.12
C GLU A 519 25.20 1.17 17.45
N GLN A 520 26.36 1.60 16.95
CA GLN A 520 26.94 2.92 17.26
C GLN A 520 26.34 4.09 16.44
N GLU A 521 25.61 3.84 15.34
CA GLU A 521 24.98 4.90 14.53
C GLU A 521 23.65 5.44 15.13
N GLU A 522 23.15 4.87 16.24
CA GLU A 522 21.91 5.33 16.90
C GLU A 522 22.09 6.57 17.81
N VAL A 523 23.32 7.01 18.06
CA VAL A 523 23.60 8.18 18.91
C VAL A 523 24.38 9.22 18.12
N ASP A 524 23.69 10.22 17.57
CA ASP A 524 24.33 11.52 17.35
C ASP A 524 23.36 12.68 17.60
N ILE A 525 23.55 13.25 18.79
CA ILE A 525 23.10 14.56 19.22
C ILE A 525 24.24 15.53 18.89
N LEU A 526 23.95 16.51 18.02
CA LEU A 526 24.63 17.82 17.85
C LEU A 526 25.99 18.00 18.57
N LEU A 527 27.12 17.77 17.88
CA LEU A 527 28.43 18.37 18.22
C LEU A 527 29.26 18.72 16.96
N PRO A 528 30.24 19.65 17.04
CA PRO A 528 30.90 20.28 15.90
C PRO A 528 32.01 19.43 15.25
N PRO A 529 32.47 19.79 14.03
CA PRO A 529 33.15 18.89 13.11
C PRO A 529 34.69 18.81 13.27
N GLU A 530 35.21 18.55 14.48
CA GLU A 530 36.68 18.45 14.68
C GLU A 530 37.21 17.23 15.44
N GLU A 531 36.41 16.20 15.73
CA GLU A 531 36.93 14.95 16.33
C GLU A 531 36.46 13.70 15.56
N LEU A 532 36.90 13.58 14.30
CA LEU A 532 36.70 12.39 13.46
C LEU A 532 37.88 11.42 13.63
N SER A 533 37.87 10.63 14.70
CA SER A 533 38.81 9.51 14.89
C SER A 533 38.35 8.60 16.03
N LYS A 534 37.29 7.80 15.79
CA LYS A 534 36.95 6.54 16.47
C LYS A 534 35.64 5.98 15.89
N HIS A 535 35.70 5.41 14.69
CA HIS A 535 34.59 4.62 14.14
C HIS A 535 35.11 3.21 13.82
N GLY A 536 34.27 2.20 14.09
CA GLY A 536 34.58 0.77 13.95
C GLY A 536 35.27 0.41 12.63
N ASP A 537 36.09 -0.64 12.67
CA ASP A 537 37.11 -1.00 11.67
C ASP A 537 36.59 -1.01 10.22
N ARG A 538 36.59 0.16 9.58
CA ARG A 538 36.44 0.34 8.13
C ARG A 538 37.72 -0.12 7.45
N ILE A 539 37.85 -1.41 7.20
CA ILE A 539 38.97 -1.97 6.44
C ILE A 539 38.79 -1.60 4.97
N SER A 540 39.58 -0.63 4.48
CA SER A 540 39.65 -0.29 3.05
C SER A 540 40.80 -1.07 2.42
N LEU A 541 40.48 -1.95 1.47
CA LEU A 541 41.45 -2.78 0.75
C LEU A 541 42.22 -1.94 -0.30
N PRO A 542 43.43 -2.35 -0.74
CA PRO A 542 44.22 -1.62 -1.75
C PRO A 542 43.46 -1.49 -3.09
N THR A 543 43.88 -0.53 -3.93
CA THR A 543 43.30 -0.28 -5.27
C THR A 543 43.38 -1.51 -6.17
N LEU A 544 42.36 -2.35 -6.10
CA LEU A 544 42.17 -3.49 -6.98
C LEU A 544 41.63 -3.03 -8.36
N PRO A 545 41.80 -3.86 -9.41
CA PRO A 545 41.02 -3.72 -10.66
C PRO A 545 39.51 -3.76 -10.37
N GLU A 546 38.68 -3.50 -11.38
CA GLU A 546 37.23 -3.38 -11.17
C GLU A 546 36.64 -4.66 -10.53
N ILE A 547 36.09 -4.51 -9.32
CA ILE A 547 35.48 -5.61 -8.56
C ILE A 547 34.12 -5.95 -9.18
N LYS A 548 33.92 -7.21 -9.58
CA LYS A 548 32.64 -7.70 -10.13
C LYS A 548 31.82 -8.48 -9.10
N LYS A 549 32.46 -9.34 -8.29
CA LYS A 549 31.81 -10.15 -7.24
C LYS A 549 32.71 -10.36 -6.03
N VAL A 550 32.10 -10.52 -4.85
CA VAL A 550 32.77 -10.74 -3.56
C VAL A 550 32.08 -11.90 -2.82
N ALA A 551 32.86 -12.71 -2.12
CA ALA A 551 32.37 -13.74 -1.20
C ALA A 551 33.20 -13.73 0.09
N LEU A 552 32.54 -13.94 1.23
CA LEU A 552 33.15 -14.02 2.55
C LEU A 552 33.18 -15.48 3.02
N ALA A 553 34.31 -15.91 3.58
CA ALA A 553 34.40 -17.23 4.22
C ALA A 553 33.71 -17.22 5.61
N PRO A 554 33.27 -18.39 6.12
CA PRO A 554 32.77 -18.50 7.50
C PRO A 554 33.80 -17.95 8.51
N GLY A 555 33.34 -17.24 9.54
CA GLY A 555 34.21 -16.62 10.55
C GLY A 555 34.79 -15.27 10.16
N GLY A 556 34.52 -14.77 8.94
CA GLY A 556 34.92 -13.43 8.50
C GLY A 556 36.44 -13.20 8.41
N GLN A 557 37.24 -14.26 8.32
CA GLN A 557 38.70 -14.17 8.31
C GLN A 557 39.31 -14.12 6.90
N ARG A 558 38.59 -14.61 5.90
CA ARG A 558 39.03 -14.67 4.49
C ARG A 558 37.94 -14.13 3.55
N LEU A 559 38.38 -13.57 2.44
CA LEU A 559 37.54 -12.99 1.40
C LEU A 559 38.05 -13.43 0.02
N ALA A 560 37.12 -13.74 -0.88
CA ALA A 560 37.41 -14.00 -2.30
C ALA A 560 36.71 -12.97 -3.16
N CYS A 561 37.40 -12.41 -4.16
CA CYS A 561 36.78 -11.52 -5.13
C CYS A 561 37.16 -11.89 -6.56
N VAL A 562 36.21 -11.65 -7.46
CA VAL A 562 36.43 -11.76 -8.91
C VAL A 562 36.58 -10.35 -9.45
N VAL A 563 37.70 -10.12 -10.13
CA VAL A 563 38.05 -8.82 -10.71
C VAL A 563 38.22 -8.92 -12.22
N SER A 564 37.95 -7.83 -12.93
CA SER A 564 38.28 -7.66 -14.34
C SER A 564 39.38 -6.62 -14.53
N ASP A 565 40.23 -6.84 -15.53
CA ASP A 565 41.14 -5.80 -16.00
C ASP A 565 40.36 -4.67 -16.68
N LYS A 566 40.78 -3.42 -16.50
CA LYS A 566 39.95 -2.23 -16.72
C LYS A 566 39.55 -1.96 -18.18
N ASP A 567 40.06 -2.72 -19.14
CA ASP A 567 40.00 -2.34 -20.56
C ASP A 567 39.11 -3.20 -21.47
N GLU A 568 38.46 -4.30 -21.02
CA GLU A 568 37.47 -5.01 -21.85
C GLU A 568 36.65 -6.05 -21.03
N ASP A 569 35.32 -5.89 -20.92
CA ASP A 569 34.41 -6.84 -20.24
C ASP A 569 34.41 -8.27 -20.82
N GLN A 570 35.08 -8.49 -21.96
CA GLN A 570 35.22 -9.79 -22.62
C GLN A 570 36.47 -10.58 -22.16
N ASN A 571 37.37 -9.96 -21.40
CA ASN A 571 38.59 -10.63 -20.96
C ASN A 571 38.33 -11.60 -19.80
N PRO A 572 39.09 -12.71 -19.71
CA PRO A 572 38.90 -13.69 -18.66
C PRO A 572 39.17 -13.08 -17.28
N GLY A 573 38.26 -13.32 -16.34
CA GLY A 573 38.36 -12.78 -14.99
C GLY A 573 39.50 -13.38 -14.18
N SER A 574 39.89 -12.69 -13.10
CA SER A 574 40.87 -13.21 -12.14
C SER A 574 40.26 -13.35 -10.76
N LEU A 575 40.49 -14.50 -10.13
CA LEU A 575 40.09 -14.76 -8.76
C LEU A 575 41.21 -14.36 -7.80
N TYR A 576 40.90 -13.49 -6.85
CA TYR A 576 41.77 -13.14 -5.73
C TYR A 576 41.20 -13.71 -4.45
N ILE A 577 42.06 -14.28 -3.61
CA ILE A 577 41.68 -14.80 -2.29
C ILE A 577 42.74 -14.33 -1.29
N GLY A 578 42.30 -13.87 -0.12
CA GLY A 578 43.22 -13.51 0.95
C GLY A 578 42.53 -13.29 2.29
N SER A 579 43.35 -13.07 3.33
CA SER A 579 42.83 -12.74 4.66
C SER A 579 42.39 -11.28 4.72
N ILE A 580 41.29 -11.03 5.43
CA ILE A 580 40.78 -9.66 5.66
C ILE A 580 41.76 -8.84 6.52
N HIS A 581 42.49 -9.49 7.43
CA HIS A 581 43.45 -8.83 8.33
C HIS A 581 44.82 -8.55 7.69
N SER A 582 45.11 -9.17 6.54
CA SER A 582 46.35 -8.99 5.79
C SER A 582 46.06 -8.74 4.31
N PRO A 583 45.51 -7.58 3.94
CA PRO A 583 45.12 -7.27 2.56
C PRO A 583 46.30 -7.23 1.58
N TYR A 584 47.52 -7.05 2.08
CA TYR A 584 48.75 -7.07 1.29
C TYR A 584 49.24 -8.48 0.94
N ASP A 585 48.68 -9.52 1.56
CA ASP A 585 49.01 -10.94 1.31
C ASP A 585 48.03 -11.61 0.33
N TRP A 586 47.15 -10.83 -0.30
CA TRP A 586 46.19 -11.36 -1.27
C TRP A 586 46.91 -11.88 -2.50
N GLN A 587 46.77 -13.17 -2.76
CA GLN A 587 47.40 -13.81 -3.91
C GLN A 587 46.43 -13.82 -5.09
N LEU A 588 46.96 -13.52 -6.28
CA LEU A 588 46.28 -13.87 -7.53
C LEU A 588 46.18 -15.39 -7.56
N GLY A 589 44.96 -15.91 -7.49
CA GLY A 589 44.68 -17.33 -7.57
C GLY A 589 44.74 -17.80 -9.02
N ASN A 590 43.62 -18.31 -9.53
CA ASN A 590 43.51 -18.83 -10.89
C ASN A 590 42.89 -17.80 -11.84
N LYS A 591 43.42 -17.74 -13.08
CA LYS A 591 42.74 -17.06 -14.19
C LYS A 591 41.54 -17.90 -14.58
N LEU A 592 40.36 -17.28 -14.62
CA LEU A 592 39.14 -17.96 -15.02
C LEU A 592 39.16 -18.20 -16.53
N ASP A 593 38.57 -19.29 -17.01
CA ASP A 593 38.34 -19.49 -18.45
C ASP A 593 37.16 -18.62 -18.97
N TRP A 594 36.45 -17.95 -18.06
CA TRP A 594 35.26 -17.13 -18.33
C TRP A 594 35.51 -15.65 -18.02
N PRO A 595 34.80 -14.74 -18.71
CA PRO A 595 34.79 -13.33 -18.35
C PRO A 595 34.31 -13.09 -16.91
N ALA A 596 34.92 -12.14 -16.21
CA ALA A 596 34.50 -11.78 -14.84
C ALA A 596 33.02 -11.37 -14.77
N ALA A 597 32.50 -10.74 -15.84
CA ALA A 597 31.11 -10.32 -15.96
C ALA A 597 30.10 -11.47 -16.14
N ASP A 598 30.58 -12.69 -16.42
CA ASP A 598 29.75 -13.89 -16.53
C ASP A 598 29.59 -14.60 -15.19
N VAL A 599 30.33 -14.23 -14.14
CA VAL A 599 30.15 -14.78 -12.78
C VAL A 599 28.88 -14.18 -12.17
N VAL A 600 27.84 -15.00 -12.06
CA VAL A 600 26.52 -14.60 -11.53
C VAL A 600 26.52 -14.67 -10.00
N GLN A 601 27.13 -15.72 -9.44
CA GLN A 601 27.19 -15.96 -8.00
C GLN A 601 28.56 -16.51 -7.59
N LEU A 602 29.05 -16.06 -6.44
CA LEU A 602 30.27 -16.51 -5.78
C LEU A 602 29.93 -16.75 -4.31
N SER A 603 30.21 -17.94 -3.77
CA SER A 603 29.84 -18.26 -2.38
C SER A 603 30.74 -19.33 -1.77
N PHE A 604 31.12 -19.15 -0.51
CA PHE A 604 31.79 -20.18 0.28
C PHE A 604 30.77 -21.11 0.93
N SER A 605 31.03 -22.42 0.93
CA SER A 605 30.32 -23.39 1.76
C SER A 605 31.07 -23.70 3.07
N THR A 606 32.40 -23.71 3.01
CA THR A 606 33.33 -23.87 4.13
C THR A 606 34.47 -22.85 3.99
N ASP A 607 35.45 -22.82 4.91
CA ASP A 607 36.64 -21.98 4.75
C ASP A 607 37.57 -22.43 3.61
N GLU A 608 37.39 -23.66 3.11
CA GLU A 608 38.21 -24.30 2.08
C GLU A 608 37.44 -24.61 0.79
N ASP A 609 36.12 -24.39 0.72
CA ASP A 609 35.28 -24.73 -0.43
C ASP A 609 34.55 -23.50 -0.99
N LEU A 610 34.89 -23.14 -2.23
CA LEU A 610 34.34 -22.00 -2.95
C LEU A 610 33.57 -22.46 -4.19
N HIS A 611 32.33 -21.97 -4.34
CA HIS A 611 31.48 -22.25 -5.49
C HIS A 611 31.30 -21.01 -6.35
N MET A 612 31.38 -21.20 -7.67
CA MET A 612 31.15 -20.18 -8.68
C MET A 612 30.06 -20.63 -9.65
N VAL A 613 29.11 -19.74 -9.93
CA VAL A 613 28.08 -19.99 -10.94
C VAL A 613 28.19 -18.99 -12.06
N PHE A 614 28.22 -19.49 -13.30
CA PHE A 614 28.36 -18.68 -14.50
C PHE A 614 27.04 -18.49 -15.22
N ARG A 615 26.97 -17.43 -16.02
CA ARG A 615 25.82 -17.12 -16.87
C ARG A 615 25.51 -18.32 -17.80
N PRO A 616 24.23 -18.68 -18.01
CA PRO A 616 23.87 -19.78 -18.89
C PRO A 616 24.40 -19.58 -20.31
N GLN A 617 25.13 -20.56 -20.84
CA GLN A 617 25.71 -20.55 -22.19
C GLN A 617 25.01 -21.55 -23.11
N ARG A 618 25.17 -21.41 -24.43
CA ARG A 618 24.68 -22.39 -25.42
C ARG A 618 25.84 -23.22 -25.94
N SER A 619 25.83 -24.52 -25.66
CA SER A 619 26.91 -25.43 -26.04
C SER A 619 26.38 -26.67 -26.78
N GLY A 620 27.23 -27.24 -27.64
CA GLY A 620 26.99 -28.50 -28.34
C GLY A 620 26.13 -28.45 -29.62
N PRO A 621 26.09 -29.56 -30.40
CA PRO A 621 25.40 -29.64 -31.70
C PRO A 621 23.88 -29.45 -31.61
N ASN A 622 23.29 -29.68 -30.44
CA ASN A 622 21.85 -29.55 -30.18
C ASN A 622 21.42 -28.18 -29.63
N ARG A 623 22.34 -27.21 -29.47
CA ARG A 623 22.05 -25.84 -28.94
C ARG A 623 21.27 -25.83 -27.62
N LYS A 624 21.60 -26.72 -26.69
CA LYS A 624 21.00 -26.71 -25.35
C LYS A 624 21.60 -25.58 -24.52
N HIS A 625 20.82 -25.04 -23.59
CA HIS A 625 21.34 -24.09 -22.61
C HIS A 625 21.96 -24.86 -21.45
N GLU A 626 23.12 -24.42 -20.99
CA GLU A 626 23.92 -25.08 -19.97
C GLU A 626 24.30 -24.05 -18.91
N ILE A 627 24.16 -24.40 -17.62
CA ILE A 627 24.56 -23.55 -16.50
C ILE A 627 25.85 -24.14 -15.91
N PRO A 628 27.01 -23.51 -16.13
CA PRO A 628 28.27 -23.97 -15.54
C PRO A 628 28.32 -23.61 -14.05
N VAL A 629 28.47 -24.62 -13.20
CA VAL A 629 28.77 -24.47 -11.77
C VAL A 629 30.15 -25.05 -11.53
N ILE A 630 31.04 -24.29 -10.92
CA ILE A 630 32.40 -24.72 -10.59
C ILE A 630 32.55 -24.76 -9.08
N HIS A 631 32.95 -25.93 -8.56
CA HIS A 631 33.44 -26.07 -7.20
C HIS A 631 34.96 -26.05 -7.20
N VAL A 632 35.52 -25.18 -6.34
CA VAL A 632 36.95 -25.03 -6.10
C VAL A 632 37.24 -25.46 -4.67
N SER A 633 37.95 -26.57 -4.51
CA SER A 633 38.48 -26.95 -3.20
C SER A 633 39.87 -26.35 -3.02
N LEU A 634 40.02 -25.41 -2.10
CA LEU A 634 41.29 -24.75 -1.79
C LEU A 634 42.32 -25.72 -1.19
N ARG A 635 41.85 -26.83 -0.59
CA ARG A 635 42.71 -27.90 -0.07
C ARG A 635 43.36 -28.75 -1.17
N THR A 636 42.63 -29.08 -2.23
CA THR A 636 43.10 -30.00 -3.28
C THR A 636 43.41 -29.31 -4.60
N ASN A 637 43.08 -28.02 -4.73
CA ASN A 637 43.14 -27.20 -5.95
C ASN A 637 42.45 -27.86 -7.15
N GLN A 638 41.40 -28.64 -6.90
CA GLN A 638 40.61 -29.31 -7.93
C GLN A 638 39.41 -28.46 -8.34
N LEU A 639 39.14 -28.47 -9.66
CA LEU A 639 38.01 -27.79 -10.30
C LEU A 639 37.02 -28.85 -10.80
N CYS A 640 35.80 -28.84 -10.26
CA CYS A 640 34.74 -29.74 -10.70
C CYS A 640 33.63 -28.94 -11.41
N PRO A 641 33.54 -29.01 -12.75
CA PRO A 641 32.45 -28.37 -13.49
C PRO A 641 31.20 -29.27 -13.51
N LEU A 642 30.05 -28.70 -13.19
CA LEU A 642 28.74 -29.29 -13.40
C LEU A 642 27.97 -28.45 -14.43
N ILE A 643 27.38 -29.15 -15.39
CA ILE A 643 26.54 -28.55 -16.43
C ILE A 643 25.10 -28.95 -16.15
N ILE A 644 24.26 -27.97 -15.81
CA ILE A 644 22.83 -28.21 -15.57
C ILE A 644 22.04 -27.86 -16.84
N GLU A 645 21.30 -28.82 -17.39
CA GLU A 645 20.38 -28.62 -18.53
C GLU A 645 18.98 -28.21 -18.02
N PRO A 646 18.49 -26.98 -18.27
CA PRO A 646 17.13 -26.59 -17.93
C PRO A 646 16.14 -27.20 -18.95
N GLN A 647 15.49 -28.31 -18.59
CA GLN A 647 14.51 -28.96 -19.48
C GLN A 647 13.25 -28.08 -19.70
N GLY A 648 12.87 -27.89 -20.96
CA GLY A 648 11.63 -27.21 -21.38
C GLY A 648 11.67 -26.69 -22.82
N PHE A 649 10.59 -26.92 -23.59
CA PHE A 649 10.37 -26.31 -24.91
C PHE A 649 9.88 -24.88 -24.71
N GLU A 650 10.73 -23.85 -24.86
CA GLU A 650 10.35 -22.52 -25.38
C GLU A 650 11.47 -21.45 -25.32
N SER A 651 11.66 -20.78 -26.46
CA SER A 651 12.25 -19.46 -26.70
C SER A 651 13.78 -19.27 -26.66
N SER A 652 14.23 -18.34 -27.50
CA SER A 652 15.62 -17.95 -27.77
C SER A 652 16.25 -17.03 -26.70
N SER A 653 15.62 -16.88 -25.53
CA SER A 653 16.03 -15.98 -24.44
C SER A 653 16.73 -16.77 -23.32
N THR A 654 17.94 -16.35 -22.92
CA THR A 654 18.66 -16.89 -21.74
C THR A 654 18.15 -16.33 -20.41
N VAL A 655 17.30 -15.29 -20.46
CA VAL A 655 16.75 -14.61 -19.28
C VAL A 655 15.80 -15.55 -18.54
N GLY A 656 16.09 -15.79 -17.25
CA GLY A 656 15.30 -16.66 -16.37
C GLY A 656 15.71 -18.13 -16.33
N LEU A 657 16.83 -18.52 -16.97
CA LEU A 657 17.31 -19.91 -16.92
C LEU A 657 18.02 -20.26 -15.59
N PHE A 658 18.66 -19.30 -14.93
CA PHE A 658 19.21 -19.42 -13.57
C PHE A 658 18.54 -18.38 -12.67
N THR A 659 18.26 -18.75 -11.42
CA THR A 659 17.68 -17.82 -10.44
C THR A 659 18.55 -17.68 -9.20
N THR A 660 18.87 -18.77 -8.51
CA THR A 660 19.67 -18.73 -7.28
C THR A 660 20.27 -20.10 -6.99
N PHE A 661 21.42 -20.10 -6.32
CA PHE A 661 22.15 -21.29 -5.90
C PHE A 661 22.41 -21.26 -4.38
N ALA A 662 22.38 -22.41 -3.72
CA ALA A 662 22.80 -22.56 -2.34
C ALA A 662 23.60 -23.86 -2.17
N PRO A 663 24.85 -23.81 -1.66
CA PRO A 663 25.62 -25.00 -1.37
C PRO A 663 25.16 -25.66 -0.06
N LEU A 664 25.30 -26.98 0.04
CA LEU A 664 25.10 -27.71 1.30
C LEU A 664 26.36 -27.61 2.17
N SER A 665 26.18 -27.42 3.47
CA SER A 665 27.29 -27.29 4.41
C SER A 665 27.89 -28.65 4.79
N GLN A 666 27.05 -29.68 4.93
CA GLN A 666 27.47 -31.04 5.30
C GLN A 666 27.93 -31.87 4.09
N LYS A 667 27.43 -31.53 2.90
CA LYS A 667 27.76 -32.20 1.64
C LYS A 667 28.16 -31.16 0.59
N PRO A 668 29.40 -30.62 0.62
CA PRO A 668 29.83 -29.52 -0.26
C PRO A 668 29.81 -29.89 -1.75
N HIS A 669 29.82 -31.19 -2.06
CA HIS A 669 29.64 -31.71 -3.42
C HIS A 669 28.17 -31.77 -3.86
N VAL A 670 27.18 -31.57 -2.99
CA VAL A 670 25.76 -31.52 -3.38
C VAL A 670 25.31 -30.07 -3.41
N CYS A 671 24.62 -29.67 -4.48
CA CYS A 671 24.12 -28.30 -4.62
C CYS A 671 22.61 -28.24 -4.84
N VAL A 672 22.01 -27.16 -4.34
CA VAL A 672 20.61 -26.80 -4.57
C VAL A 672 20.56 -25.58 -5.48
N LEU A 673 19.79 -25.67 -6.55
CA LEU A 673 19.62 -24.62 -7.53
C LEU A 673 18.13 -24.38 -7.82
N VAL A 674 17.73 -23.13 -8.02
CA VAL A 674 16.45 -22.78 -8.63
C VAL A 674 16.65 -22.21 -10.03
N THR A 675 15.85 -22.70 -10.98
CA THR A 675 15.73 -22.17 -12.34
C THR A 675 14.31 -21.66 -12.59
N ARG A 676 14.16 -20.66 -13.48
CA ARG A 676 12.87 -20.06 -13.86
C ARG A 676 12.01 -19.57 -12.69
N GLU A 677 12.67 -19.24 -11.57
CA GLU A 677 12.07 -18.81 -10.29
C GLU A 677 11.15 -19.85 -9.64
N LYS A 678 11.09 -21.09 -10.13
CA LYS A 678 10.13 -22.09 -9.61
C LYS A 678 10.59 -23.53 -9.69
N GLN A 679 11.58 -23.87 -10.52
CA GLN A 679 12.06 -25.25 -10.65
C GLN A 679 13.25 -25.45 -9.72
N LEU A 680 13.09 -26.28 -8.69
CA LEU A 680 14.15 -26.67 -7.76
C LEU A 680 14.90 -27.90 -8.31
N HIS A 681 16.23 -27.86 -8.26
CA HIS A 681 17.13 -28.93 -8.67
C HIS A 681 18.11 -29.24 -7.53
N ILE A 682 18.29 -30.50 -7.20
CA ILE A 682 19.29 -30.98 -6.24
C ILE A 682 20.17 -32.03 -6.94
N GLN A 683 21.48 -31.76 -7.06
CA GLN A 683 22.42 -32.59 -7.83
C GLN A 683 23.79 -32.67 -7.14
N SER A 684 24.51 -33.77 -7.34
CA SER A 684 25.90 -33.93 -6.89
C SER A 684 26.90 -33.53 -7.98
N LEU A 685 27.93 -32.81 -7.57
CA LEU A 685 29.09 -32.32 -8.32
C LEU A 685 30.18 -33.40 -8.47
N ALA A 686 30.16 -34.44 -7.63
CA ALA A 686 31.13 -35.52 -7.67
C ALA A 686 30.71 -36.59 -8.69
N GLN A 687 31.50 -36.82 -9.75
CA GLN A 687 31.25 -37.84 -10.78
C GLN A 687 31.09 -39.28 -10.23
N LEU A 688 31.57 -39.54 -9.00
CA LEU A 688 31.52 -40.84 -8.33
C LEU A 688 30.26 -41.05 -7.47
N ASP A 689 29.49 -40.01 -7.21
CA ASP A 689 28.41 -40.02 -6.23
C ASP A 689 27.05 -40.22 -6.94
N LYS A 690 26.50 -41.45 -6.86
CA LYS A 690 25.28 -41.88 -7.57
C LYS A 690 23.98 -41.38 -6.91
N THR A 691 23.98 -40.18 -6.33
CA THR A 691 22.75 -39.60 -5.79
C THR A 691 21.82 -39.23 -6.95
N ALA A 692 20.58 -39.71 -6.91
CA ALA A 692 19.61 -39.43 -7.97
C ALA A 692 19.31 -37.92 -8.00
N ALA A 693 19.45 -37.29 -9.17
CA ALA A 693 19.10 -35.89 -9.35
C ALA A 693 17.61 -35.69 -9.03
N ILE A 694 17.30 -34.76 -8.13
CA ILE A 694 15.93 -34.43 -7.74
C ILE A 694 15.52 -33.16 -8.46
N GLN A 695 14.36 -33.19 -9.12
CA GLN A 695 13.75 -32.03 -9.74
C GLN A 695 12.30 -31.89 -9.28
N ALA A 696 11.91 -30.70 -8.83
CA ALA A 696 10.55 -30.44 -8.37
C ALA A 696 10.11 -28.99 -8.65
N ASP A 697 8.79 -28.78 -8.74
CA ASP A 697 8.19 -27.47 -9.09
C ASP A 697 7.57 -26.81 -7.85
N ILE A 698 8.03 -25.61 -7.53
CA ILE A 698 7.54 -24.75 -6.46
C ILE A 698 6.30 -24.00 -6.97
N LYS A 699 5.14 -24.62 -6.79
CA LYS A 699 3.86 -24.07 -7.29
C LYS A 699 3.44 -22.82 -6.53
N ASN A 700 2.81 -21.88 -7.24
CA ASN A 700 2.24 -20.62 -6.71
C ASN A 700 3.24 -19.55 -6.25
N TYR A 701 4.52 -19.88 -6.14
CA TYR A 701 5.56 -18.96 -5.71
C TYR A 701 6.59 -18.71 -6.82
N ARG A 702 7.28 -17.58 -6.70
CA ARG A 702 8.45 -17.19 -7.47
C ARG A 702 9.57 -16.94 -6.48
N VAL A 703 10.53 -17.86 -6.43
CA VAL A 703 11.71 -17.78 -5.57
C VAL A 703 12.74 -16.86 -6.22
N LEU A 704 13.38 -16.00 -5.43
CA LEU A 704 14.48 -15.13 -5.85
C LEU A 704 15.81 -15.58 -5.27
N LYS A 705 15.82 -15.99 -4.00
CA LYS A 705 17.01 -16.42 -3.27
C LYS A 705 16.74 -17.65 -2.41
N LEU A 706 17.77 -18.48 -2.25
CA LEU A 706 17.72 -19.73 -1.49
C LEU A 706 18.75 -19.71 -0.36
N MET A 707 18.39 -20.30 0.77
CA MET A 707 19.24 -20.48 1.93
C MET A 707 19.06 -21.89 2.48
N MET A 708 20.16 -22.52 2.88
CA MET A 708 20.12 -23.79 3.63
C MET A 708 20.04 -23.49 5.13
N GLY A 709 19.17 -24.21 5.83
CA GLY A 709 19.12 -24.22 7.29
C GLY A 709 20.22 -25.10 7.89
N LYS A 710 20.27 -25.12 9.22
CA LYS A 710 21.22 -25.92 10.00
C LYS A 710 21.19 -27.38 9.58
N ASP A 711 22.37 -27.98 9.45
CA ASP A 711 22.57 -29.38 9.11
C ASP A 711 21.91 -29.81 7.78
N ASP A 712 21.65 -28.85 6.88
CA ASP A 712 20.99 -29.02 5.59
C ASP A 712 19.57 -29.66 5.67
N GLU A 713 18.90 -29.57 6.83
CA GLU A 713 17.58 -30.21 7.06
C GLU A 713 16.41 -29.45 6.43
N LYS A 714 16.53 -28.13 6.29
CA LYS A 714 15.46 -27.24 5.80
C LYS A 714 15.98 -26.31 4.72
N ILE A 715 15.10 -25.97 3.76
CA ILE A 715 15.36 -24.93 2.77
C ILE A 715 14.54 -23.69 3.16
N PHE A 716 15.19 -22.53 3.24
CA PHE A 716 14.51 -21.25 3.33
C PHE A 716 14.66 -20.51 1.99
N ALA A 717 13.66 -19.72 1.63
CA ALA A 717 13.67 -18.98 0.38
C ALA A 717 13.10 -17.57 0.56
N VAL A 718 13.67 -16.59 -0.13
CA VAL A 718 13.04 -15.27 -0.30
C VAL A 718 12.36 -15.26 -1.65
N GLY A 719 11.07 -14.94 -1.68
CA GLY A 719 10.29 -14.97 -2.91
C GLY A 719 8.97 -14.21 -2.79
N ARG A 720 8.06 -14.46 -3.74
CA ARG A 720 6.72 -13.86 -3.77
C ARG A 720 5.69 -14.85 -4.27
N ARG A 721 4.41 -14.62 -3.97
CA ARG A 721 3.33 -15.31 -4.71
C ARG A 721 3.29 -14.80 -6.15
N ALA A 722 3.04 -15.68 -7.12
CA ALA A 722 3.08 -15.35 -8.54
C ALA A 722 2.15 -14.19 -8.97
N ALA A 723 1.06 -13.94 -8.23
CA ALA A 723 0.07 -12.89 -8.50
C ALA A 723 0.18 -11.66 -7.56
N HIS A 724 1.20 -11.59 -6.71
CA HIS A 724 1.33 -10.52 -5.70
C HIS A 724 2.72 -9.86 -5.78
N HIS A 725 2.81 -8.61 -5.30
CA HIS A 725 4.06 -7.84 -5.31
C HIS A 725 4.81 -7.85 -3.96
N LYS A 726 4.30 -8.58 -2.96
CA LYS A 726 4.90 -8.65 -1.63
C LYS A 726 6.04 -9.66 -1.60
N MET A 727 7.17 -9.26 -1.04
CA MET A 727 8.30 -10.15 -0.75
C MET A 727 8.04 -10.90 0.56
N LEU A 728 8.30 -12.20 0.54
CA LEU A 728 8.00 -13.14 1.61
C LEU A 728 9.25 -13.96 1.92
N LEU A 729 9.45 -14.25 3.19
CA LEU A 729 10.31 -15.34 3.65
C LEU A 729 9.48 -16.64 3.67
N LEU A 730 10.00 -17.66 3.01
CA LEU A 730 9.36 -18.95 2.80
C LEU A 730 10.20 -20.07 3.41
N GLU A 731 9.55 -21.08 3.98
CA GLU A 731 10.13 -22.38 4.32
C GLU A 731 9.69 -23.37 3.24
N VAL A 732 10.65 -24.07 2.64
CA VAL A 732 10.46 -25.03 1.56
C VAL A 732 10.92 -26.39 2.06
N ASP A 733 10.03 -27.39 2.00
CA ASP A 733 10.37 -28.73 2.47
C ASP A 733 11.39 -29.40 1.54
N MET A 734 12.35 -30.14 2.11
CA MET A 734 13.32 -30.92 1.34
C MET A 734 12.59 -32.05 0.58
N PRO A 735 12.64 -32.07 -0.77
CA PRO A 735 11.92 -33.08 -1.54
C PRO A 735 12.54 -34.47 -1.38
N LEU A 736 11.71 -35.48 -1.11
CA LEU A 736 12.13 -36.88 -1.12
C LEU A 736 12.29 -37.40 -2.57
N PRO A 737 13.21 -38.33 -2.82
CA PRO A 737 13.33 -38.97 -4.13
C PRO A 737 11.97 -39.58 -4.53
N GLN A 738 11.43 -39.22 -5.69
CA GLN A 738 10.12 -39.62 -6.28
C GLN A 738 8.92 -38.70 -5.99
N GLU A 739 9.02 -37.70 -5.11
CA GLU A 739 7.96 -36.70 -4.92
C GLU A 739 8.11 -35.50 -5.86
N THR A 740 7.07 -35.20 -6.64
CA THR A 740 7.06 -34.07 -7.59
C THR A 740 6.46 -32.79 -7.01
N LYS A 741 5.93 -32.84 -5.77
CA LYS A 741 5.19 -31.74 -5.14
C LYS A 741 5.87 -31.36 -3.83
N ILE A 742 6.34 -30.11 -3.75
CA ILE A 742 6.95 -29.53 -2.56
C ILE A 742 5.93 -28.66 -1.82
N SER A 743 5.91 -28.76 -0.48
CA SER A 743 5.19 -27.83 0.39
C SER A 743 6.01 -26.56 0.64
N VAL A 744 5.30 -25.43 0.69
CA VAL A 744 5.89 -24.11 0.97
C VAL A 744 5.06 -23.46 2.07
N THR A 745 5.72 -23.03 3.14
CA THR A 745 5.13 -22.32 4.28
C THR A 745 5.59 -20.87 4.30
N GLU A 746 4.68 -19.92 4.50
CA GLU A 746 5.04 -18.50 4.60
C GLU A 746 5.39 -18.14 6.04
N LEU A 747 6.62 -17.67 6.26
CA LEU A 747 7.13 -17.36 7.59
C LEU A 747 6.95 -15.88 7.96
N ALA A 748 7.28 -14.96 7.05
CA ALA A 748 7.18 -13.53 7.29
C ALA A 748 7.04 -12.73 5.99
N GLU A 749 6.46 -11.52 6.07
CA GLU A 749 6.52 -10.52 4.99
C GLU A 749 7.77 -9.66 5.19
N ILE A 750 8.49 -9.34 4.10
CA ILE A 750 9.70 -8.51 4.15
C ILE A 750 9.33 -7.10 3.66
N PRO A 751 9.00 -6.16 4.58
CA PRO A 751 8.39 -4.90 4.19
C PRO A 751 9.40 -3.92 3.59
N GLY A 752 9.15 -3.51 2.35
CA GLY A 752 9.94 -2.49 1.66
C GLY A 752 10.92 -3.05 0.64
N LEU A 753 11.27 -4.34 0.72
CA LEU A 753 12.06 -5.02 -0.30
C LEU A 753 11.25 -5.18 -1.58
N ALA A 754 11.76 -4.69 -2.71
CA ALA A 754 11.16 -4.82 -4.03
C ALA A 754 11.76 -6.00 -4.81
N TYR A 755 11.02 -6.49 -5.81
CA TYR A 755 11.49 -7.58 -6.68
C TYR A 755 12.75 -7.22 -7.49
N SER A 756 12.99 -5.92 -7.74
CA SER A 756 14.15 -5.43 -8.50
C SER A 756 15.35 -5.07 -7.63
N ASP A 757 15.23 -5.15 -6.31
CA ASP A 757 16.35 -4.83 -5.41
C ASP A 757 17.36 -5.97 -5.43
N ASP A 758 18.65 -5.65 -5.36
CA ASP A 758 19.70 -6.65 -5.18
C ASP A 758 19.92 -6.87 -3.68
N PHE A 759 20.07 -8.12 -3.24
CA PHE A 759 20.22 -8.43 -1.82
C PHE A 759 20.98 -9.72 -1.58
N ALA A 760 21.61 -9.79 -0.41
CA ALA A 760 22.27 -10.97 0.14
C ALA A 760 21.56 -11.41 1.43
N GLU A 761 21.55 -12.70 1.68
CA GLU A 761 20.71 -13.31 2.71
C GLU A 761 21.40 -14.52 3.34
N ARG A 762 21.30 -14.65 4.67
CA ARG A 762 21.85 -15.79 5.43
C ARG A 762 20.93 -16.16 6.59
N VAL A 763 20.85 -17.46 6.87
CA VAL A 763 20.20 -17.99 8.07
C VAL A 763 21.26 -18.20 9.13
N VAL A 764 21.09 -17.56 10.28
CA VAL A 764 21.97 -17.66 11.43
C VAL A 764 21.23 -18.39 12.54
N HIS A 765 21.85 -19.43 13.09
CA HIS A 765 21.26 -20.24 14.13
C HIS A 765 21.82 -19.84 15.50
N GLY A 766 20.98 -19.26 16.36
CA GLY A 766 21.30 -19.02 17.77
C GLY A 766 20.99 -20.24 18.65
N GLU A 767 21.31 -20.14 19.95
CA GLU A 767 21.09 -21.23 20.92
C GLU A 767 19.60 -21.57 21.13
N SER A 768 18.69 -20.60 20.94
CA SER A 768 17.24 -20.75 21.17
C SER A 768 16.36 -20.41 19.96
N GLU A 769 16.83 -19.59 19.03
CA GLU A 769 16.07 -19.10 17.87
C GLU A 769 16.95 -19.03 16.61
N SER A 770 16.36 -19.27 15.44
CA SER A 770 17.02 -19.06 14.15
C SER A 770 16.58 -17.71 13.57
N VAL A 771 17.50 -16.98 12.96
CA VAL A 771 17.27 -15.62 12.47
C VAL A 771 17.76 -15.53 11.04
N VAL A 772 16.97 -14.93 10.15
CA VAL A 772 17.39 -14.59 8.79
C VAL A 772 17.89 -13.16 8.76
N ILE A 773 19.13 -12.97 8.34
CA ILE A 773 19.71 -11.65 8.08
C ILE A 773 19.67 -11.42 6.57
N LEU A 774 19.18 -10.25 6.15
CA LEU A 774 19.12 -9.85 4.75
C LEU A 774 19.67 -8.43 4.59
N ALA A 775 20.65 -8.25 3.73
CA ALA A 775 21.21 -6.96 3.36
C ALA A 775 20.78 -6.65 1.92
N ALA A 776 20.15 -5.50 1.70
CA ALA A 776 19.55 -5.12 0.42
C ALA A 776 20.03 -3.76 -0.06
N LEU A 777 20.35 -3.68 -1.34
CA LEU A 777 20.57 -2.45 -2.10
C LEU A 777 19.23 -2.02 -2.72
N MET A 778 18.61 -1.02 -2.10
CA MET A 778 17.27 -0.56 -2.43
C MET A 778 17.32 0.69 -3.33
N GLY A 779 16.28 0.91 -4.12
CA GLY A 779 16.15 2.09 -4.99
C GLY A 779 16.34 3.42 -4.24
N ALA A 780 17.16 4.32 -4.80
CA ALA A 780 17.66 5.59 -4.24
C ALA A 780 18.93 5.52 -3.36
N ASN A 781 19.85 4.60 -3.66
CA ASN A 781 21.14 4.42 -2.96
C ASN A 781 20.97 4.15 -1.45
N GLN A 782 19.87 3.51 -1.05
CA GLN A 782 19.63 3.15 0.33
C GLN A 782 20.03 1.69 0.54
N CYS A 783 20.79 1.42 1.60
CA CYS A 783 21.12 0.05 2.00
C CYS A 783 20.28 -0.32 3.21
N GLY A 784 19.42 -1.32 3.07
CA GLY A 784 18.57 -1.82 4.13
C GLY A 784 19.13 -3.12 4.70
N ILE A 785 19.21 -3.24 6.02
CA ILE A 785 19.50 -4.51 6.72
C ILE A 785 18.22 -4.95 7.41
N TYR A 786 17.84 -6.21 7.24
CA TYR A 786 16.68 -6.84 7.85
C TYR A 786 17.14 -8.00 8.72
N LYS A 787 16.50 -8.15 9.88
CA LYS A 787 16.68 -9.29 10.78
C LYS A 787 15.31 -9.87 11.07
N ILE A 788 15.09 -11.11 10.66
CA ILE A 788 13.79 -11.78 10.70
C ILE A 788 13.90 -13.00 11.62
N THR A 789 13.17 -13.01 12.74
CA THR A 789 13.16 -14.17 13.64
C THR A 789 12.29 -15.29 13.06
N VAL A 790 12.86 -16.48 12.92
CA VAL A 790 12.16 -17.69 12.44
C VAL A 790 11.59 -18.45 13.65
N PRO A 791 10.28 -18.68 13.73
CA PRO A 791 9.68 -19.45 14.82
C PRO A 791 10.22 -20.88 14.83
N SER A 792 10.75 -21.34 15.98
CA SER A 792 11.18 -22.72 16.14
C SER A 792 9.98 -23.66 16.06
N SER A 793 10.02 -24.62 15.12
CA SER A 793 8.99 -25.66 15.02
C SER A 793 8.97 -26.46 16.32
N ARG A 794 7.84 -26.47 17.02
CA ARG A 794 7.62 -27.32 18.20
C ARG A 794 8.00 -28.76 17.84
N SER A 795 9.08 -29.27 18.43
CA SER A 795 9.37 -30.70 18.46
C SER A 795 8.13 -31.40 19.03
N GLY A 796 7.51 -32.26 18.23
CA GLY A 796 6.41 -33.09 18.69
C GLY A 796 6.91 -34.02 19.80
N THR A 797 6.62 -33.68 21.05
CA THR A 797 6.63 -34.65 22.13
C THR A 797 5.45 -35.58 21.93
N SER A 798 5.77 -36.80 21.50
CA SER A 798 4.97 -38.00 21.73
C SER A 798 4.45 -37.97 23.17
N ALA A 799 3.15 -37.75 23.34
CA ALA A 799 2.45 -38.06 24.57
C ALA A 799 1.78 -39.42 24.37
N ALA A 800 2.46 -40.46 24.87
CA ALA A 800 1.83 -41.72 25.18
C ALA A 800 0.94 -41.53 26.42
N ALA A 801 -0.37 -41.68 26.24
CA ALA A 801 -1.34 -42.22 27.19
C ALA A 801 -2.69 -42.39 26.47
#